data_AF-A0A949W0D1-F1
#
_entry.id   AF-A0A949W0D1-F1
#
_cell.length_a   1.000
_cell.length_b   1.000
_cell.length_c   1.000
_cell.angle_alpha   90.00
_cell.angle_beta   90.00
_cell.angle_gamma   90.00
#
_symmetry.space_group_name_H-M   'P 1'
#
loop_
_entity.id
_entity.type
_entity.pdbx_description
1 polymer ?
#
loop_
_entity_poly.entity_id
_entity_poly.type
_entity_poly.pdbx_seq_one_letter_code
_entity_poly.pdbx_strand_id
1 'polypeptide(L)'
;MLIWLRERKRKVAKWFVYPLIVVFFALYGSAQIQQRVMLNKLTALKVNGARVSYTEYQAISEEVGRYLSDTPVRPEKSHGELALDQLVQRELARQLAHDLNLRTDDAEVKRMINMQLTGGRGGTINEFAMKRFLQDAGFESPEDFKSYMRRQMDVRLAMNYVASTAVPSEEDVQRALKRQKDMRTIEMLFFNSEDAFPKVKAATEEVEAYFKQHIERYRFPRRMKIDYVEALPETYVAQATPEKENLLRWFNNNKEKFVVPVERDVAAITFLARDFRSRVTINEEELKAFYEKDPSKYQVPEKFRARFVSVPVEIPDASVEAVMAKNPEGYLSKTDAVGVRHLLLRTQPEASDTEKEEVRKKIEAIRARIKTLDDFIRETRENSDDTSNKLEGGDLGFFDKGKMVPEFEAAAFEIPDGTVSQPVQTSFGYHLLWKYSTRKAGEKVSVKEARPKAAAEIDQQAIRDMAKKKLSDITAALAGRSLAAATSITSLPVIETDWFARGDIPHEEASRDRYPFFQAVSQLAPGKVSDIVEGFYRYYLVELIDKQPARIKTLEEARSEVERNFRNQKATELARTQAMEAANRVRSGSLEFSAVPQAYGIPNPTTYTGLRNPQSGQQREENARVDREILSQAFTLTQDKIAGPVDTLQGPTLLKLAKETPEHLPEISEVEKQANDEYRKVVATELARDRIWNVWIDMEKHSDSLRAAAQTLGAEVKTSEFFEPGSPIPGFSNNSVVNYAAAGLRVAGATTSVLEDPPMNQQNPQPIHAYYLIQCATIEESRLPRFDEVKGDVRKDLQLERAAPIAMASAENALNDISSILKAATAPFSASRSIDLGSFARERHLKLVGPVTVRLDTIVQGLPGENSGGSVTATAYNLPLGGLSKVVPVLETAREGDALADRIHGYVVLQVVDIKPAGGGAATRGQAFRAIAQTLQANIQNDWSLRGRKMANIDANPEFVPKDVIEELTKEKNKT
;
A
#
# COMPACT_ATOMS: atom_id res chain seq x y z
N MET A 1 19.92 -34.29 40.59
CA MET A 1 21.14 -34.16 41.43
C MET A 1 21.09 -32.98 42.40
N LEU A 2 20.79 -31.75 41.95
CA LEU A 2 20.61 -30.58 42.85
C LEU A 2 19.43 -30.71 43.82
N ILE A 3 18.39 -31.44 43.42
CA ILE A 3 17.23 -31.77 44.27
C ILE A 3 17.61 -32.81 45.35
N TRP A 4 18.47 -33.78 45.01
CA TRP A 4 18.99 -34.80 45.95
C TRP A 4 19.93 -34.21 47.02
N LEU A 5 20.64 -33.13 46.69
CA LEU A 5 21.53 -32.41 47.61
C LEU A 5 20.80 -31.47 48.59
N ARG A 6 19.52 -31.15 48.32
CA ARG A 6 18.75 -30.19 49.14
C ARG A 6 18.17 -30.80 50.40
N GLU A 7 17.97 -32.12 50.44
CA GLU A 7 17.19 -32.78 51.50
C GLU A 7 18.02 -33.43 52.63
N ARG A 8 19.34 -33.61 52.49
CA ARG A 8 20.19 -34.16 53.58
C ARG A 8 21.19 -33.14 54.11
N LYS A 9 20.86 -32.52 55.25
CA LYS A 9 21.74 -31.66 56.07
C LYS A 9 22.89 -32.47 56.72
N ARG A 10 23.89 -32.93 55.96
CA ARG A 10 25.19 -33.36 56.52
C ARG A 10 26.29 -32.37 56.13
N LYS A 11 26.81 -31.65 57.13
CA LYS A 11 27.82 -30.56 57.03
C LYS A 11 29.12 -30.95 56.29
N VAL A 12 29.39 -32.24 56.11
CA VAL A 12 30.60 -32.76 55.46
C VAL A 12 30.57 -32.65 53.93
N ALA A 13 29.39 -32.66 53.30
CA ALA A 13 29.27 -32.56 51.84
C ALA A 13 29.65 -31.17 51.28
N LYS A 14 29.54 -30.10 52.07
CA LYS A 14 29.85 -28.73 51.62
C LYS A 14 31.35 -28.50 51.39
N TRP A 15 32.22 -29.18 52.13
CA TRP A 15 33.67 -28.99 52.03
C TRP A 15 34.29 -29.68 50.80
N PHE A 16 33.67 -30.73 50.28
CA PHE A 16 34.17 -31.43 49.09
C PHE A 16 33.45 -31.01 47.80
N VAL A 17 32.16 -30.70 47.86
CA VAL A 17 31.36 -30.43 46.64
C VAL A 17 31.54 -28.99 46.14
N TYR A 18 31.67 -27.99 47.00
CA TYR A 18 31.85 -26.60 46.57
C TYR A 18 33.18 -26.35 45.84
N PRO A 19 34.34 -26.84 46.33
CA PRO A 19 35.59 -26.72 45.58
C PRO A 19 35.51 -27.48 44.26
N LEU A 20 34.85 -28.64 44.22
CA LEU A 20 34.68 -29.42 42.99
C LEU A 20 33.79 -28.69 41.97
N ILE A 21 32.73 -28.00 42.41
CA ILE A 21 31.89 -27.15 41.56
C ILE A 21 32.68 -25.92 41.09
N VAL A 22 33.47 -25.27 41.95
CA VAL A 22 34.30 -24.13 41.56
C VAL A 22 35.39 -24.55 40.57
N VAL A 23 36.01 -25.72 40.76
CA VAL A 23 36.98 -26.31 39.81
C VAL A 23 36.28 -26.75 38.53
N PHE A 24 35.06 -27.30 38.60
CA PHE A 24 34.26 -27.65 37.42
C PHE A 24 33.83 -26.41 36.63
N PHE A 25 33.40 -25.33 37.29
CA PHE A 25 33.10 -24.04 36.65
C PHE A 25 34.36 -23.32 36.16
N ALA A 26 35.50 -23.46 36.84
CA ALA A 26 36.78 -22.93 36.38
C ALA A 26 37.30 -23.70 35.16
N LEU A 27 37.10 -25.02 35.08
CA LEU A 27 37.51 -25.85 33.94
C LEU A 27 36.53 -25.77 32.76
N TYR A 28 35.21 -25.78 32.99
CA TYR A 28 34.21 -25.65 31.90
C TYR A 28 33.96 -24.19 31.47
N GLY A 29 34.02 -23.23 32.40
CA GLY A 29 33.93 -21.80 32.08
C GLY A 29 35.18 -21.30 31.35
N SER A 30 36.37 -21.82 31.69
CA SER A 30 37.57 -21.55 30.90
C SER A 30 37.58 -22.28 29.57
N ALA A 31 36.94 -23.46 29.42
CA ALA A 31 36.84 -24.14 28.13
C ALA A 31 36.07 -23.30 27.09
N GLN A 32 34.95 -22.66 27.43
CA GLN A 32 34.24 -21.77 26.49
C GLN A 32 35.02 -20.48 26.18
N ILE A 33 35.71 -19.89 27.16
CA ILE A 33 36.53 -18.69 26.98
C ILE A 33 37.79 -19.00 26.16
N GLN A 34 38.49 -20.10 26.45
CA GLN A 34 39.66 -20.57 25.71
C GLN A 34 39.29 -21.00 24.29
N GLN A 35 38.12 -21.61 24.08
CA GLN A 35 37.61 -21.93 22.75
C GLN A 35 37.33 -20.66 21.94
N ARG A 36 36.69 -19.62 22.50
CA ARG A 36 36.53 -18.32 21.83
C ARG A 36 37.86 -17.63 21.52
N VAL A 37 38.84 -17.68 22.43
CA VAL A 37 40.18 -17.10 22.22
C VAL A 37 40.99 -17.87 21.16
N MET A 38 40.87 -19.20 21.10
CA MET A 38 41.43 -20.04 20.02
C MET A 38 40.78 -19.77 18.67
N LEU A 39 39.44 -19.67 18.61
CA LEU A 39 38.69 -19.42 17.39
C LEU A 39 38.92 -17.99 16.85
N ASN A 40 39.09 -16.98 17.72
CA ASN A 40 39.54 -15.63 17.31
C ASN A 40 40.94 -15.64 16.69
N LYS A 41 41.80 -16.59 17.08
CA LYS A 41 43.14 -16.80 16.52
C LYS A 41 43.16 -17.70 15.28
N LEU A 42 42.01 -18.19 14.79
CA LEU A 42 41.88 -18.86 13.49
C LEU A 42 41.40 -17.88 12.41
N THR A 43 41.94 -18.02 11.19
CA THR A 43 41.63 -17.14 10.04
C THR A 43 40.63 -17.86 9.15
N ALA A 44 39.46 -17.26 8.93
CA ALA A 44 38.47 -17.79 7.99
C ALA A 44 38.89 -17.53 6.54
N LEU A 45 39.22 -16.27 6.24
CA LEU A 45 39.72 -15.84 4.94
C LEU A 45 40.62 -14.60 5.07
N LYS A 46 41.40 -14.32 4.02
CA LYS A 46 42.12 -13.06 3.87
C LYS A 46 41.62 -12.29 2.65
N VAL A 47 41.40 -10.99 2.81
CA VAL A 47 41.00 -10.07 1.72
C VAL A 47 42.05 -8.97 1.60
N ASN A 48 42.81 -8.95 0.52
CA ASN A 48 43.91 -7.99 0.32
C ASN A 48 44.92 -7.98 1.48
N GLY A 49 45.20 -9.16 2.06
CA GLY A 49 46.10 -9.32 3.21
C GLY A 49 45.47 -8.99 4.57
N ALA A 50 44.29 -8.38 4.62
CA ALA A 50 43.53 -8.19 5.85
C ALA A 50 42.88 -9.51 6.28
N ARG A 51 43.00 -9.83 7.57
CA ARG A 51 42.54 -11.09 8.15
C ARG A 51 41.11 -10.97 8.65
N VAL A 52 40.24 -11.90 8.24
CA VAL A 52 38.89 -12.09 8.81
C VAL A 52 38.93 -13.31 9.75
N SER A 53 38.41 -13.16 10.98
CA SER A 53 38.48 -14.24 11.97
C SER A 53 37.41 -15.31 11.75
N TYR A 54 37.63 -16.51 12.31
CA TYR A 54 36.64 -17.59 12.26
C TYR A 54 35.36 -17.29 13.06
N THR A 55 35.48 -16.51 14.14
CA THR A 55 34.35 -16.04 14.94
C THR A 55 33.43 -15.09 14.16
N GLU A 56 33.99 -14.24 13.29
CA GLU A 56 33.20 -13.39 12.40
C GLU A 56 32.44 -14.22 11.37
N TYR A 57 33.06 -15.27 10.83
CA TYR A 57 32.40 -16.21 9.92
C TYR A 57 31.23 -16.95 10.58
N GLN A 58 31.41 -17.49 11.79
CA GLN A 58 30.32 -18.20 12.47
C GLN A 58 29.13 -17.28 12.79
N ALA A 59 29.39 -16.06 13.25
CA ALA A 59 28.31 -15.11 13.55
C ALA A 59 27.48 -14.76 12.30
N ILE A 60 28.14 -14.51 11.17
CA ILE A 60 27.47 -14.23 9.90
C ILE A 60 26.78 -15.48 9.34
N SER A 61 27.38 -16.66 9.47
CA SER A 61 26.76 -17.92 9.03
C SER A 61 25.50 -18.26 9.81
N GLU A 62 25.44 -17.97 11.12
CA GLU A 62 24.24 -18.15 11.94
C GLU A 62 23.16 -17.12 11.62
N GLU A 63 23.54 -15.89 11.27
CA GLU A 63 22.63 -14.84 10.81
C GLU A 63 21.99 -15.21 9.47
N VAL A 64 22.82 -15.61 8.50
CA VAL A 64 22.37 -16.11 7.18
C VAL A 64 21.48 -17.34 7.36
N GLY A 65 21.85 -18.27 8.23
CA GLY A 65 21.05 -19.46 8.51
C GLY A 65 19.65 -19.16 9.07
N ARG A 66 19.52 -18.18 9.98
CA ARG A 66 18.22 -17.72 10.51
C ARG A 66 17.38 -17.01 9.45
N TYR A 67 18.01 -16.21 8.61
CA TYR A 67 17.31 -15.54 7.51
C TYR A 67 16.78 -16.54 6.47
N LEU A 68 17.57 -17.57 6.16
CA LEU A 68 17.21 -18.63 5.22
C LEU A 68 16.18 -19.62 5.78
N SER A 69 16.10 -19.81 7.11
CA SER A 69 15.02 -20.60 7.71
C SER A 69 13.66 -19.89 7.61
N ASP A 70 13.65 -18.56 7.54
CA ASP A 70 12.43 -17.74 7.42
C ASP A 70 12.06 -17.41 5.96
N THR A 71 12.89 -17.79 4.99
CA THR A 71 12.62 -17.54 3.56
C THR A 71 12.21 -18.83 2.83
N PRO A 72 11.12 -18.82 2.04
CA PRO A 72 10.59 -20.02 1.38
C PRO A 72 11.43 -20.48 0.15
N VAL A 73 12.55 -19.83 -0.16
CA VAL A 73 13.39 -20.12 -1.34
C VAL A 73 14.74 -20.65 -0.89
N ARG A 74 15.11 -21.85 -1.37
CA ARG A 74 16.45 -22.43 -1.14
C ARG A 74 17.46 -21.75 -2.08
N PRO A 75 18.50 -21.06 -1.58
CA PRO A 75 19.48 -20.38 -2.42
C PRO A 75 20.35 -21.39 -3.21
N GLU A 76 20.87 -20.95 -4.36
CA GLU A 76 21.81 -21.74 -5.19
C GLU A 76 23.17 -21.95 -4.48
N LYS A 77 23.51 -21.09 -3.51
CA LYS A 77 24.72 -21.16 -2.68
C LYS A 77 24.40 -21.71 -1.30
N SER A 78 25.33 -22.47 -0.71
CA SER A 78 25.22 -22.96 0.66
C SER A 78 25.23 -21.82 1.69
N HIS A 79 24.73 -22.09 2.91
CA HIS A 79 24.77 -21.12 4.02
C HIS A 79 26.19 -20.57 4.27
N GLY A 80 27.21 -21.43 4.13
CA GLY A 80 28.60 -21.06 4.33
C GLY A 80 29.14 -20.16 3.22
N GLU A 81 28.80 -20.43 1.96
CA GLU A 81 29.25 -19.60 0.82
C GLU A 81 28.66 -18.19 0.86
N LEU A 82 27.36 -18.08 1.20
CA LEU A 82 26.72 -16.78 1.39
C LEU A 82 27.35 -15.98 2.54
N ALA A 83 27.73 -16.66 3.62
CA ALA A 83 28.41 -16.04 4.75
C ALA A 83 29.82 -15.55 4.36
N LEU A 84 30.57 -16.30 3.56
CA LEU A 84 31.88 -15.90 3.05
C LEU A 84 31.77 -14.68 2.11
N ASP A 85 30.79 -14.66 1.21
CA ASP A 85 30.54 -13.53 0.30
C ASP A 85 30.24 -12.24 1.06
N GLN A 86 29.38 -12.32 2.09
CA GLN A 86 29.08 -11.16 2.94
C GLN A 86 30.32 -10.65 3.70
N LEU A 87 31.19 -11.55 4.17
CA LEU A 87 32.42 -11.16 4.85
C LEU A 87 33.42 -10.48 3.92
N VAL A 88 33.59 -11.00 2.69
CA VAL A 88 34.46 -10.37 1.68
C VAL A 88 33.98 -8.95 1.37
N GLN A 89 32.68 -8.78 1.14
CA GLN A 89 32.09 -7.47 0.84
C GLN A 89 32.26 -6.47 1.97
N ARG A 90 32.01 -6.90 3.21
CA ARG A 90 32.16 -6.06 4.40
C ARG A 90 33.60 -5.61 4.60
N GLU A 91 34.57 -6.49 4.33
CA GLU A 91 35.99 -6.14 4.45
C GLU A 91 36.46 -5.20 3.34
N LEU A 92 36.01 -5.40 2.10
CA LEU A 92 36.30 -4.48 0.98
C LEU A 92 35.68 -3.09 1.22
N ALA A 93 34.45 -3.02 1.72
CA ALA A 93 33.80 -1.75 2.06
C ALA A 93 34.52 -1.02 3.22
N ARG A 94 35.08 -1.78 4.17
CA ARG A 94 35.89 -1.24 5.26
C ARG A 94 37.21 -0.66 4.74
N GLN A 95 37.88 -1.34 3.83
CA GLN A 95 39.08 -0.85 3.15
C GLN A 95 38.77 0.42 2.34
N LEU A 96 37.65 0.43 1.62
CA LEU A 96 37.22 1.60 0.86
C LEU A 96 36.89 2.80 1.76
N ALA A 97 36.21 2.59 2.88
CA ALA A 97 35.94 3.64 3.86
C ALA A 97 37.25 4.26 4.38
N HIS A 98 38.24 3.42 4.66
CA HIS A 98 39.57 3.84 5.08
C HIS A 98 40.30 4.62 3.97
N ASP A 99 40.33 4.10 2.74
CA ASP A 99 41.01 4.72 1.60
C ASP A 99 40.41 6.07 1.19
N LEU A 100 39.09 6.21 1.31
CA LEU A 100 38.37 7.45 1.06
C LEU A 100 38.34 8.39 2.29
N ASN A 101 38.98 7.99 3.39
CA ASN A 101 38.96 8.70 4.67
C ASN A 101 37.53 9.05 5.14
N LEU A 102 36.57 8.18 4.86
CA LEU A 102 35.17 8.32 5.26
C LEU A 102 35.03 7.92 6.72
N ARG A 103 34.77 8.91 7.57
CA ARG A 103 34.62 8.72 9.01
C ARG A 103 33.33 9.34 9.51
N THR A 104 32.57 8.56 10.25
CA THR A 104 31.34 8.98 10.90
C THR A 104 31.65 9.86 12.10
N ASP A 105 30.96 11.00 12.18
CA ASP A 105 31.05 11.91 13.31
C ASP A 105 30.63 11.26 14.65
N ASP A 106 31.30 11.66 15.73
CA ASP A 106 31.11 11.11 17.06
C ASP A 106 29.69 11.35 17.62
N ALA A 107 29.05 12.46 17.27
CA ALA A 107 27.68 12.75 17.68
C ALA A 107 26.69 11.80 17.00
N GLU A 108 26.95 11.44 15.74
CA GLU A 108 26.11 10.52 14.97
C GLU A 108 26.29 9.07 15.45
N VAL A 109 27.53 8.66 15.77
CA VAL A 109 27.81 7.38 16.42
C VAL A 109 27.09 7.27 17.77
N LYS A 110 27.14 8.33 18.58
CA LYS A 110 26.45 8.39 19.88
C LYS A 110 24.93 8.30 19.72
N ARG A 111 24.38 8.97 18.71
CA ARG A 111 22.95 8.92 18.37
C ARG A 111 22.51 7.51 18.01
N MET A 112 23.27 6.81 17.15
CA MET A 112 22.97 5.44 16.76
C MET A 112 23.09 4.45 17.92
N ILE A 113 24.09 4.61 18.77
CA ILE A 113 24.24 3.81 20.01
C ILE A 113 23.01 3.97 20.89
N ASN A 114 22.57 5.21 21.15
CA ASN A 114 21.37 5.47 21.94
C ASN A 114 20.11 4.88 21.29
N MET A 115 19.99 4.97 19.96
CA MET A 115 18.86 4.41 19.21
C MET A 115 18.81 2.87 19.31
N GLN A 116 19.95 2.19 19.09
CA GLN A 116 20.08 0.74 19.17
C GLN A 116 19.70 0.21 20.57
N LEU A 117 20.18 0.89 21.61
CA LEU A 117 20.02 0.46 22.99
C LEU A 117 18.64 0.78 23.59
N THR A 118 17.97 1.81 23.08
CA THR A 118 16.61 2.18 23.51
C THR A 118 15.52 1.58 22.62
N GLY A 119 15.88 0.81 21.59
CA GLY A 119 14.92 0.31 20.60
C GLY A 119 14.19 1.44 19.88
N GLY A 120 14.85 2.59 19.68
CA GLY A 120 14.25 3.79 19.08
C GLY A 120 13.42 4.67 20.01
N ARG A 121 13.28 4.31 21.30
CA ARG A 121 12.37 4.99 22.26
C ARG A 121 12.87 6.31 22.83
N GLY A 122 14.14 6.69 22.58
CA GLY A 122 14.74 7.94 23.03
C GLY A 122 14.89 8.06 24.54
N GLY A 123 16.12 7.99 25.06
CA GLY A 123 16.39 8.14 26.49
C GLY A 123 17.87 7.90 26.85
N THR A 124 18.31 8.38 28.01
CA THR A 124 19.64 8.08 28.57
C THR A 124 19.61 6.77 29.33
N ILE A 125 20.49 5.85 28.96
CA ILE A 125 20.57 4.51 29.54
C ILE A 125 21.34 4.57 30.85
N ASN A 126 20.85 3.89 31.89
CA ASN A 126 21.59 3.77 33.13
C ASN A 126 22.76 2.78 32.98
N GLU A 127 23.79 2.95 33.81
CA GLU A 127 25.04 2.19 33.71
C GLU A 127 24.83 0.66 33.83
N PHE A 128 23.80 0.23 34.55
CA PHE A 128 23.44 -1.17 34.73
C PHE A 128 22.87 -1.82 33.46
N ALA A 129 21.96 -1.13 32.76
CA ALA A 129 21.38 -1.59 31.50
C ALA A 129 22.44 -1.61 30.38
N MET A 130 23.34 -0.62 30.35
CA MET A 130 24.49 -0.63 29.45
C MET A 130 25.39 -1.84 29.70
N LYS A 131 25.75 -2.10 30.97
CA LYS A 131 26.61 -3.23 31.34
C LYS A 131 25.99 -4.58 30.98
N ARG A 132 24.69 -4.74 31.21
CA ARG A 132 23.94 -5.96 30.83
C ARG A 132 23.90 -6.15 29.31
N PHE A 133 23.58 -5.10 28.56
CA PHE A 133 23.59 -5.15 27.10
C PHE A 133 24.99 -5.52 26.56
N LEU A 134 26.05 -4.90 27.08
CA LEU A 134 27.41 -5.19 26.63
C LEU A 134 27.80 -6.64 26.94
N GLN A 135 27.37 -7.19 28.08
CA GLN A 135 27.56 -8.61 28.40
C GLN A 135 26.79 -9.54 27.46
N ASP A 136 25.51 -9.24 27.21
CA ASP A 136 24.64 -10.04 26.33
C ASP A 136 25.11 -9.98 24.86
N ALA A 137 25.61 -8.81 24.43
CA ALA A 137 26.12 -8.57 23.09
C ALA A 137 27.61 -8.92 22.91
N GLY A 138 28.30 -9.34 23.99
CA GLY A 138 29.68 -9.83 23.94
C GLY A 138 30.76 -8.76 23.77
N PHE A 139 30.51 -7.51 24.18
CA PHE A 139 31.49 -6.42 24.20
C PHE A 139 32.14 -6.26 25.58
N GLU A 140 33.46 -6.10 25.62
CA GLU A 140 34.23 -5.96 26.87
C GLU A 140 34.09 -4.57 27.51
N SER A 141 33.89 -3.52 26.70
CA SER A 141 33.71 -2.15 27.17
C SER A 141 32.77 -1.31 26.29
N PRO A 142 32.22 -0.19 26.83
CA PRO A 142 31.47 0.78 26.02
C PRO A 142 32.27 1.38 24.86
N GLU A 143 33.59 1.53 25.02
CA GLU A 143 34.45 2.09 23.97
C GLU A 143 34.68 1.08 22.83
N ASP A 144 34.74 -0.21 23.15
CA ASP A 144 34.79 -1.28 22.13
C ASP A 144 33.49 -1.32 21.32
N PHE A 145 32.35 -1.18 22.00
CA PHE A 145 31.05 -1.08 21.34
C PHE A 145 30.94 0.19 20.49
N LYS A 146 31.39 1.34 21.00
CA LYS A 146 31.43 2.61 20.25
C LYS A 146 32.29 2.49 19.00
N SER A 147 33.46 1.86 19.13
CA SER A 147 34.38 1.61 18.02
C SER A 147 33.80 0.64 17.00
N TYR A 148 33.11 -0.40 17.44
CA TYR A 148 32.36 -1.32 16.58
C TYR A 148 31.27 -0.58 15.79
N MET A 149 30.44 0.21 16.48
CA MET A 149 29.35 0.99 15.85
C MET A 149 29.88 2.00 14.84
N ARG A 150 30.99 2.69 15.16
CA ARG A 150 31.64 3.60 14.21
C ARG A 150 32.09 2.86 12.95
N ARG A 151 32.75 1.71 13.09
CA ARG A 151 33.17 0.89 11.93
C ARG A 151 31.99 0.47 11.06
N GLN A 152 30.85 0.10 11.66
CA GLN A 152 29.63 -0.22 10.90
C GLN A 152 29.11 0.98 10.10
N MET A 153 29.13 2.16 10.72
CA MET A 153 28.65 3.38 10.10
C MET A 153 29.58 3.89 9.00
N ASP A 154 30.89 3.72 9.15
CA ASP A 154 31.90 4.05 8.14
C ASP A 154 31.73 3.15 6.90
N VAL A 155 31.53 1.84 7.10
CA VAL A 155 31.17 0.89 6.04
C VAL A 155 29.89 1.32 5.34
N ARG A 156 28.84 1.71 6.10
CA ARG A 156 27.59 2.20 5.54
C ARG A 156 27.76 3.49 4.71
N LEU A 157 28.59 4.43 5.17
CA LEU A 157 28.92 5.64 4.42
C LEU A 157 29.65 5.34 3.11
N ALA A 158 30.62 4.42 3.14
CA ALA A 158 31.32 3.97 1.93
C ALA A 158 30.38 3.32 0.93
N MET A 159 29.49 2.44 1.39
CA MET A 159 28.48 1.81 0.53
C MET A 159 27.49 2.82 -0.06
N ASN A 160 27.07 3.83 0.72
CA ASN A 160 26.22 4.92 0.23
C ASN A 160 26.95 5.79 -0.80
N TYR A 161 28.23 6.08 -0.57
CA TYR A 161 29.05 6.83 -1.51
C TYR A 161 29.17 6.09 -2.84
N VAL A 162 29.46 4.78 -2.81
CA VAL A 162 29.46 3.91 -4.00
C VAL A 162 28.10 3.94 -4.69
N ALA A 163 27.00 3.77 -3.96
CA ALA A 163 25.65 3.78 -4.53
C ALA A 163 25.28 5.13 -5.18
N SER A 164 25.76 6.24 -4.61
CA SER A 164 25.49 7.60 -5.13
C SER A 164 26.35 7.99 -6.34
N THR A 165 27.49 7.34 -6.54
CA THR A 165 28.46 7.65 -7.60
C THR A 165 28.52 6.59 -8.70
N ALA A 166 27.96 5.41 -8.47
CA ALA A 166 27.81 4.38 -9.48
C ALA A 166 26.76 4.80 -10.51
N VAL A 167 27.18 5.00 -11.77
CA VAL A 167 26.27 5.05 -12.92
C VAL A 167 25.88 3.60 -13.24
N PRO A 168 24.68 3.12 -12.95
CA PRO A 168 24.30 1.75 -13.29
C PRO A 168 24.31 1.59 -14.81
N SER A 169 24.71 0.41 -15.31
CA SER A 169 24.57 0.14 -16.74
C SER A 169 23.08 0.06 -17.06
N GLU A 170 22.69 0.43 -18.28
CA GLU A 170 21.30 0.31 -18.72
C GLU A 170 20.80 -1.13 -18.53
N GLU A 171 21.67 -2.12 -18.71
CA GLU A 171 21.36 -3.53 -18.54
C GLU A 171 21.05 -3.91 -17.07
N ASP A 172 21.80 -3.38 -16.11
CA ASP A 172 21.58 -3.61 -14.67
C ASP A 172 20.28 -2.97 -14.19
N VAL A 173 19.96 -1.78 -14.71
CA VAL A 173 18.69 -1.08 -14.45
C VAL A 173 17.52 -1.92 -14.98
N GLN A 174 17.62 -2.40 -16.23
CA GLN A 174 16.57 -3.21 -16.83
C GLN A 174 16.40 -4.55 -16.10
N ARG A 175 17.49 -5.19 -15.67
CA ARG A 175 17.48 -6.48 -14.95
C ARG A 175 16.87 -6.36 -13.55
N ALA A 176 17.20 -5.29 -12.81
CA ALA A 176 16.65 -5.00 -11.48
C ALA A 176 15.17 -4.62 -11.55
N LEU A 177 14.80 -3.74 -12.49
CA LEU A 177 13.41 -3.35 -12.70
C LEU A 177 12.54 -4.52 -13.17
N LYS A 178 13.09 -5.44 -13.98
CA LYS A 178 12.45 -6.68 -14.36
C LYS A 178 12.13 -7.53 -13.13
N ARG A 179 13.10 -7.83 -12.25
CA ARG A 179 12.87 -8.69 -11.07
C ARG A 179 11.87 -8.13 -10.04
N GLN A 180 11.85 -6.82 -9.82
CA GLN A 180 10.99 -6.21 -8.79
C GLN A 180 9.55 -5.91 -9.27
N LYS A 181 9.32 -5.83 -10.58
CA LYS A 181 8.03 -5.39 -11.17
C LYS A 181 7.34 -6.43 -12.05
N ASP A 182 7.92 -7.62 -12.12
CA ASP A 182 7.44 -8.74 -12.91
C ASP A 182 6.21 -9.38 -12.25
N MET A 183 5.02 -8.88 -12.57
CA MET A 183 3.78 -9.54 -12.20
C MET A 183 3.65 -10.82 -13.02
N ARG A 184 3.51 -11.97 -12.34
CA ARG A 184 3.16 -13.24 -12.98
C ARG A 184 1.68 -13.48 -12.77
N THR A 185 0.94 -13.67 -13.84
CA THR A 185 -0.40 -14.22 -13.75
C THR A 185 -0.28 -15.73 -13.88
N ILE A 186 -0.71 -16.43 -12.84
CA ILE A 186 -0.67 -17.89 -12.76
C ILE A 186 -2.08 -18.45 -12.72
N GLU A 187 -2.29 -19.52 -13.46
CA GLU A 187 -3.47 -20.38 -13.31
C GLU A 187 -3.06 -21.65 -12.58
N MET A 188 -3.97 -22.17 -11.77
CA MET A 188 -3.66 -23.29 -10.89
C MET A 188 -4.76 -24.34 -10.95
N LEU A 189 -4.39 -25.59 -11.19
CA LEU A 189 -5.27 -26.72 -10.94
C LEU A 189 -5.12 -27.09 -9.47
N PHE A 190 -6.20 -26.91 -8.71
CA PHE A 190 -6.22 -27.27 -7.31
C PHE A 190 -6.89 -28.63 -7.13
N PHE A 191 -6.15 -29.55 -6.52
CA PHE A 191 -6.61 -30.87 -6.15
C PHE A 191 -6.88 -30.85 -4.66
N ASN A 192 -8.12 -30.58 -4.30
CA ASN A 192 -8.54 -30.54 -2.90
C ASN A 192 -8.56 -31.96 -2.34
N SER A 193 -7.89 -32.19 -1.21
CA SER A 193 -7.97 -33.48 -0.51
C SER A 193 -9.42 -33.81 -0.13
N GLU A 194 -10.24 -32.80 0.17
CA GLU A 194 -11.65 -33.03 0.53
C GLU A 194 -12.49 -33.64 -0.61
N ASP A 195 -12.12 -33.44 -1.88
CA ASP A 195 -12.85 -34.01 -3.03
C ASP A 195 -12.77 -35.55 -3.06
N ALA A 196 -11.77 -36.13 -2.40
CA ALA A 196 -11.62 -37.57 -2.26
C ALA A 196 -12.33 -38.14 -1.02
N PHE A 197 -13.00 -37.31 -0.19
CA PHE A 197 -13.76 -37.78 0.98
C PHE A 197 -14.78 -38.89 0.66
N PRO A 198 -15.53 -38.87 -0.45
CA PRO A 198 -16.43 -39.96 -0.80
C PRO A 198 -15.70 -41.29 -1.10
N LYS A 199 -14.42 -41.23 -1.47
CA LYS A 199 -13.57 -42.39 -1.79
C LYS A 199 -12.83 -42.93 -0.58
N VAL A 200 -12.71 -42.14 0.50
CA VAL A 200 -12.08 -42.55 1.75
C VAL A 200 -13.14 -42.80 2.81
N LYS A 201 -13.25 -44.04 3.25
CA LYS A 201 -14.11 -44.38 4.40
C LYS A 201 -13.34 -44.09 5.68
N ALA A 202 -14.04 -43.55 6.68
CA ALA A 202 -13.54 -43.39 8.03
C ALA A 202 -14.61 -43.94 8.97
N ALA A 203 -14.52 -45.24 9.29
CA ALA A 203 -15.49 -45.87 10.19
C ALA A 203 -15.36 -45.27 11.60
N THR A 204 -16.44 -45.25 12.37
CA THR A 204 -16.47 -44.59 13.69
C THR A 204 -15.40 -45.15 14.63
N GLU A 205 -15.13 -46.45 14.54
CA GLU A 205 -14.11 -47.17 15.31
C GLU A 205 -12.69 -46.70 14.93
N GLU A 206 -12.45 -46.41 13.66
CA GLU A 206 -11.16 -45.89 13.17
C GLU A 206 -10.97 -44.42 13.54
N VAL A 207 -12.03 -43.62 13.49
CA VAL A 207 -12.02 -42.21 13.92
C VAL A 207 -11.73 -42.14 15.42
N GLU A 208 -12.31 -43.03 16.23
CA GLU A 208 -12.02 -43.11 17.66
C GLU A 208 -10.59 -43.61 17.94
N ALA A 209 -10.09 -44.56 17.16
CA ALA A 209 -8.69 -45.01 17.25
C ALA A 209 -7.71 -43.89 16.87
N TYR A 210 -8.00 -43.14 15.81
CA TYR A 210 -7.22 -41.98 15.38
C TYR A 210 -7.23 -40.88 16.44
N PHE A 211 -8.40 -40.59 17.03
CA PHE A 211 -8.52 -39.68 18.17
C PHE A 211 -7.64 -40.12 19.35
N LYS A 212 -7.66 -41.41 19.73
CA LYS A 212 -6.84 -41.93 20.84
C LYS A 212 -5.34 -41.79 20.59
N GLN A 213 -4.90 -42.02 19.35
CA GLN A 213 -3.48 -41.90 18.96
C GLN A 213 -3.03 -40.43 18.87
N HIS A 214 -3.95 -39.51 18.60
CA HIS A 214 -3.69 -38.10 18.33
C HIS A 214 -4.41 -37.16 19.30
N ILE A 215 -4.73 -37.62 20.50
CA ILE A 215 -5.62 -36.90 21.44
C ILE A 215 -5.07 -35.53 21.83
N GLU A 216 -3.74 -35.43 21.93
CA GLU A 216 -3.04 -34.19 22.23
C GLU A 216 -3.19 -33.14 21.12
N ARG A 217 -3.49 -33.53 19.87
CA ARG A 217 -3.72 -32.61 18.74
C ARG A 217 -5.01 -31.81 18.86
N TYR A 218 -5.98 -32.29 19.65
CA TYR A 218 -7.29 -31.66 19.80
C TYR A 218 -7.46 -30.99 21.16
N ARG A 219 -6.38 -30.88 21.93
CA ARG A 219 -6.38 -30.27 23.25
C ARG A 219 -6.97 -28.87 23.16
N PHE A 220 -8.02 -28.60 23.94
CA PHE A 220 -8.47 -27.23 24.07
C PHE A 220 -7.39 -26.47 24.85
N PRO A 221 -6.80 -25.41 24.26
CA PRO A 221 -5.78 -24.64 24.92
C PRO A 221 -6.41 -23.91 26.11
N ARG A 222 -5.55 -23.54 27.06
CA ARG A 222 -5.99 -22.69 28.17
C ARG A 222 -6.48 -21.37 27.58
N ARG A 223 -7.73 -21.01 27.85
CA ARG A 223 -8.35 -19.78 27.35
C ARG A 223 -9.06 -19.05 28.47
N MET A 224 -9.24 -17.75 28.32
CA MET A 224 -9.86 -16.91 29.33
C MET A 224 -10.73 -15.81 28.72
N LYS A 225 -11.62 -15.27 29.56
CA LYS A 225 -12.36 -14.03 29.32
C LYS A 225 -11.94 -12.98 30.32
N ILE A 226 -11.93 -11.72 29.91
CA ILE A 226 -11.78 -10.58 30.81
C ILE A 226 -13.05 -9.75 30.83
N ASP A 227 -13.38 -9.25 32.01
CA ASP A 227 -14.26 -8.11 32.18
C ASP A 227 -13.38 -6.85 32.26
N TYR A 228 -13.82 -5.76 31.63
CA TYR A 228 -13.06 -4.52 31.64
C TYR A 228 -13.95 -3.28 31.69
N VAL A 229 -13.41 -2.24 32.32
CA VAL A 229 -13.92 -0.87 32.27
C VAL A 229 -12.91 -0.02 31.52
N GLU A 230 -13.41 0.86 30.67
CA GLU A 230 -12.63 1.75 29.81
C GLU A 230 -13.05 3.20 30.04
N ALA A 231 -12.08 4.11 30.13
CA ALA A 231 -12.33 5.54 30.15
C ALA A 231 -11.43 6.22 29.10
N LEU A 232 -12.08 6.85 28.12
CA LEU A 232 -11.44 7.57 27.02
C LEU A 232 -11.47 9.07 27.33
N PRO A 233 -10.32 9.76 27.48
CA PRO A 233 -10.29 11.20 27.75
C PRO A 233 -11.13 12.04 26.79
N GLU A 234 -11.24 11.65 25.53
CA GLU A 234 -12.06 12.33 24.52
C GLU A 234 -13.53 12.46 24.93
N THR A 235 -14.06 11.47 25.67
CA THR A 235 -15.45 11.47 26.16
C THR A 235 -15.70 12.46 27.30
N TYR A 236 -14.63 12.95 27.95
CA TYR A 236 -14.70 13.89 29.08
C TYR A 236 -14.42 15.34 28.69
N VAL A 237 -14.01 15.61 27.44
CA VAL A 237 -13.69 16.99 26.97
C VAL A 237 -14.87 17.94 27.14
N ALA A 238 -16.10 17.46 26.95
CA ALA A 238 -17.32 18.26 27.15
C ALA A 238 -17.55 18.65 28.63
N GLN A 239 -17.08 17.82 29.57
CA GLN A 239 -17.22 18.04 31.01
C GLN A 239 -16.10 18.91 31.59
N ALA A 240 -14.98 19.03 30.86
CA ALA A 240 -13.88 19.92 31.21
C ALA A 240 -14.26 21.38 30.94
N THR A 241 -14.92 22.05 31.90
CA THR A 241 -15.18 23.49 31.86
C THR A 241 -14.01 24.27 32.47
N PRO A 242 -13.30 25.11 31.70
CA PRO A 242 -12.20 25.91 32.23
C PRO A 242 -12.72 27.01 33.14
N GLU A 243 -12.49 26.87 34.44
CA GLU A 243 -12.55 28.03 35.33
C GLU A 243 -11.42 28.99 34.96
N LYS A 244 -11.75 30.28 34.82
CA LYS A 244 -10.84 31.32 34.34
C LYS A 244 -9.52 31.36 35.13
N GLU A 245 -9.58 31.15 36.44
CA GLU A 245 -8.41 31.14 37.31
C GLU A 245 -7.51 29.92 37.06
N ASN A 246 -8.10 28.73 36.91
CA ASN A 246 -7.34 27.49 36.69
C ASN A 246 -6.72 27.46 35.30
N LEU A 247 -7.44 27.93 34.28
CA LEU A 247 -6.92 28.10 32.93
C LEU A 247 -5.72 29.06 32.92
N LEU A 248 -5.85 30.22 33.58
CA LEU A 248 -4.77 31.20 33.65
C LEU A 248 -3.54 30.64 34.37
N ARG A 249 -3.74 29.92 35.48
CA ARG A 249 -2.67 29.26 36.24
C ARG A 249 -1.96 28.19 35.40
N TRP A 250 -2.73 27.34 34.73
CA TRP A 250 -2.20 26.31 33.84
C TRP A 250 -1.44 26.92 32.66
N PHE A 251 -2.00 27.94 32.01
CA PHE A 251 -1.35 28.67 30.93
C PHE A 251 -0.02 29.27 31.39
N ASN A 252 0.00 29.94 32.54
CA ASN A 252 1.21 30.54 33.12
C ASN A 252 2.32 29.50 33.36
N ASN A 253 1.96 28.27 33.75
CA ASN A 253 2.90 27.17 33.96
C ASN A 253 3.33 26.47 32.66
N ASN A 254 2.66 26.75 31.54
CA ASN A 254 2.90 26.09 30.25
C ASN A 254 3.22 27.10 29.11
N LYS A 255 3.55 28.35 29.45
CA LYS A 255 3.78 29.44 28.46
C LYS A 255 4.77 29.08 27.36
N GLU A 256 5.79 28.28 27.69
CA GLU A 256 6.81 27.81 26.74
C GLU A 256 6.23 26.99 25.59
N LYS A 257 5.07 26.33 25.78
CA LYS A 257 4.37 25.58 24.73
C LYS A 257 3.63 26.46 23.73
N PHE A 258 3.41 27.73 24.09
CA PHE A 258 2.65 28.69 23.30
C PHE A 258 3.54 29.79 22.71
N VAL A 259 4.87 29.64 22.76
CA VAL A 259 5.81 30.58 22.14
C VAL A 259 5.39 30.83 20.70
N VAL A 260 5.09 32.10 20.40
CA VAL A 260 4.77 32.52 19.04
C VAL A 260 6.11 32.63 18.31
N PRO A 261 6.39 31.77 17.33
CA PRO A 261 7.67 31.78 16.64
C PRO A 261 7.80 33.03 15.78
N VAL A 262 9.03 33.36 15.37
CA VAL A 262 9.29 34.47 14.46
C VAL A 262 8.39 34.38 13.22
N GLU A 263 7.66 35.46 12.98
CA GLU A 263 6.75 35.62 11.86
C GLU A 263 7.23 36.75 10.96
N ARG A 264 7.26 36.53 9.65
CA ARG A 264 7.77 37.52 8.68
C ARG A 264 6.76 37.77 7.57
N ASP A 265 6.53 39.05 7.29
CA ASP A 265 5.83 39.49 6.11
C ASP A 265 6.86 39.86 5.04
N VAL A 266 6.71 39.32 3.83
CA VAL A 266 7.63 39.55 2.72
C VAL A 266 6.89 40.11 1.52
N ALA A 267 7.33 41.27 1.05
CA ALA A 267 6.88 41.83 -0.20
C ALA A 267 7.67 41.23 -1.36
N ALA A 268 6.98 40.75 -2.39
CA ALA A 268 7.55 40.08 -3.54
C ALA A 268 7.15 40.76 -4.85
N ILE A 269 8.13 41.06 -5.70
CA ILE A 269 7.93 41.61 -7.04
C ILE A 269 8.42 40.60 -8.05
N THR A 270 7.48 39.94 -8.75
CA THR A 270 7.77 38.89 -9.72
C THR A 270 7.78 39.45 -11.14
N PHE A 271 8.87 39.19 -11.86
CA PHE A 271 9.00 39.55 -13.27
C PHE A 271 8.45 38.39 -14.12
N LEU A 272 7.17 38.46 -14.48
CA LEU A 272 6.52 37.41 -15.27
C LEU A 272 6.87 37.57 -16.75
N ALA A 273 7.26 36.47 -17.40
CA ALA A 273 7.58 36.48 -18.84
C ALA A 273 6.45 37.10 -19.69
N ARG A 274 5.18 36.92 -19.30
CA ARG A 274 4.03 37.46 -20.04
C ARG A 274 4.03 39.00 -20.15
N ASP A 275 4.59 39.70 -19.16
CA ASP A 275 4.59 41.17 -19.09
C ASP A 275 5.63 41.78 -20.07
N PHE A 276 6.56 40.94 -20.54
CA PHE A 276 7.64 41.32 -21.45
C PHE A 276 7.43 40.82 -22.87
N ARG A 277 6.42 39.97 -23.13
CA ARG A 277 6.18 39.37 -24.46
C ARG A 277 6.03 40.39 -25.58
N SER A 278 5.32 41.50 -25.34
CA SER A 278 5.08 42.56 -26.33
C SER A 278 6.32 43.42 -26.60
N ARG A 279 7.34 43.36 -25.73
CA ARG A 279 8.59 44.12 -25.84
C ARG A 279 9.66 43.37 -26.63
N VAL A 280 9.43 42.08 -26.93
CA VAL A 280 10.36 41.27 -27.73
C VAL A 280 10.17 41.58 -29.20
N THR A 281 11.19 42.17 -29.81
CA THR A 281 11.29 42.32 -31.26
C THR A 281 11.74 41.00 -31.89
N ILE A 282 11.07 40.57 -32.97
CA ILE A 282 11.49 39.39 -33.72
C ILE A 282 12.42 39.82 -34.84
N ASN A 283 13.65 39.28 -34.84
CA ASN A 283 14.57 39.34 -35.96
C ASN A 283 14.46 38.03 -36.76
N GLU A 284 14.34 38.11 -38.10
CA GLU A 284 14.26 36.93 -38.97
C GLU A 284 15.47 36.00 -38.82
N GLU A 285 16.68 36.55 -38.67
CA GLU A 285 17.89 35.74 -38.51
C GLU A 285 17.88 34.96 -37.19
N GLU A 286 17.44 35.60 -36.10
CA GLU A 286 17.33 34.97 -34.78
C GLU A 286 16.20 33.94 -34.73
N LEU A 287 15.08 34.21 -35.42
CA LEU A 287 13.95 33.29 -35.51
C LEU A 287 14.34 32.03 -36.29
N LYS A 288 15.08 32.20 -37.39
CA LYS A 288 15.64 31.09 -38.17
C LYS A 288 16.62 30.26 -37.34
N ALA A 289 17.58 30.91 -36.68
CA ALA A 289 18.54 30.23 -35.80
C ALA A 289 17.84 29.49 -34.64
N PHE A 290 16.77 30.08 -34.08
CA PHE A 290 15.97 29.45 -33.03
C PHE A 290 15.26 28.18 -33.49
N TYR A 291 14.70 28.17 -34.70
CA TYR A 291 14.13 26.97 -35.32
C TYR A 291 15.20 25.92 -35.65
N GLU A 292 16.31 26.32 -36.26
CA GLU A 292 17.41 25.42 -36.66
C GLU A 292 18.11 24.73 -35.48
N LYS A 293 18.06 25.34 -34.29
CA LYS A 293 18.61 24.74 -33.06
C LYS A 293 17.90 23.46 -32.65
N ASP A 294 16.60 23.35 -32.89
CA ASP A 294 15.84 22.13 -32.58
C ASP A 294 14.56 22.00 -33.46
N PRO A 295 14.72 21.66 -34.75
CA PRO A 295 13.58 21.55 -35.66
C PRO A 295 12.62 20.42 -35.26
N SER A 296 13.10 19.43 -34.50
CA SER A 296 12.32 18.26 -34.06
C SER A 296 11.11 18.62 -33.19
N LYS A 297 11.15 19.78 -32.51
CA LYS A 297 10.01 20.32 -31.75
C LYS A 297 8.82 20.72 -32.61
N TYR A 298 9.06 20.97 -33.89
CA TYR A 298 8.06 21.45 -34.84
C TYR A 298 7.76 20.37 -35.88
N GLN A 299 7.25 19.23 -35.43
CA GLN A 299 6.92 18.11 -36.30
C GLN A 299 5.41 17.98 -36.51
N VAL A 300 5.03 17.62 -37.73
CA VAL A 300 3.72 17.03 -37.99
C VAL A 300 3.85 15.56 -37.54
N PRO A 301 3.09 15.12 -36.53
CA PRO A 301 3.12 13.72 -36.13
C PRO A 301 2.64 12.86 -37.29
N GLU A 302 3.06 11.59 -37.28
CA GLU A 302 2.53 10.59 -38.19
C GLU A 302 1.01 10.57 -38.11
N LYS A 303 0.35 10.61 -39.28
CA LYS A 303 -1.12 10.56 -39.37
C LYS A 303 -1.56 9.31 -40.11
N PHE A 304 -2.69 8.79 -39.67
CA PHE A 304 -3.32 7.59 -40.20
C PHE A 304 -4.72 7.95 -40.64
N ARG A 305 -5.19 7.27 -41.68
CA ARG A 305 -6.59 7.23 -42.04
C ARG A 305 -7.00 5.77 -42.05
N ALA A 306 -8.03 5.42 -41.27
CA ALA A 306 -8.43 4.03 -41.11
C ALA A 306 -9.92 3.88 -41.41
N ARG A 307 -10.34 2.64 -41.65
CA ARG A 307 -11.74 2.24 -41.56
C ARG A 307 -11.89 1.06 -40.63
N PHE A 308 -13.03 0.93 -39.98
CA PHE A 308 -13.25 -0.14 -39.04
C PHE A 308 -14.70 -0.59 -38.98
N VAL A 309 -14.90 -1.80 -38.45
CA VAL A 309 -16.17 -2.34 -37.99
C VAL A 309 -15.98 -2.71 -36.54
N SER A 310 -16.94 -2.37 -35.68
CA SER A 310 -16.87 -2.63 -34.24
C SER A 310 -18.06 -3.44 -33.73
N VAL A 311 -17.86 -4.20 -32.65
CA VAL A 311 -18.93 -4.91 -31.92
C VAL A 311 -18.80 -4.62 -30.43
N PRO A 312 -19.83 -4.09 -29.75
CA PRO A 312 -19.77 -3.81 -28.32
C PRO A 312 -19.67 -5.08 -27.48
N VAL A 313 -18.94 -5.02 -26.37
CA VAL A 313 -18.94 -6.03 -25.31
C VAL A 313 -20.00 -5.64 -24.27
N GLU A 314 -21.24 -5.58 -24.72
CA GLU A 314 -22.39 -5.26 -23.87
C GLU A 314 -23.27 -6.48 -23.71
N ILE A 315 -23.82 -6.66 -22.51
CA ILE A 315 -24.79 -7.70 -22.22
C ILE A 315 -26.09 -7.35 -22.95
N PRO A 316 -26.51 -8.10 -23.99
CA PRO A 316 -27.78 -7.82 -24.66
C PRO A 316 -28.95 -8.05 -23.70
N ASP A 317 -30.02 -7.26 -23.86
CA ASP A 317 -31.26 -7.42 -23.08
C ASP A 317 -31.79 -8.85 -23.17
N ALA A 318 -31.71 -9.47 -24.36
CA ALA A 318 -32.06 -10.87 -24.57
C ALA A 318 -31.28 -11.85 -23.68
N SER A 319 -30.01 -11.56 -23.34
CA SER A 319 -29.22 -12.39 -22.43
C SER A 319 -29.65 -12.21 -20.98
N VAL A 320 -30.03 -11.00 -20.58
CA VAL A 320 -30.63 -10.72 -19.27
C VAL A 320 -31.99 -11.42 -19.16
N GLU A 321 -32.85 -11.29 -20.16
CA GLU A 321 -34.14 -11.96 -20.23
C GLU A 321 -34.02 -13.48 -20.18
N ALA A 322 -33.04 -14.07 -20.88
CA ALA A 322 -32.80 -15.50 -20.86
C ALA A 322 -32.39 -16.01 -19.47
N VAL A 323 -31.58 -15.25 -18.72
CA VAL A 323 -31.21 -15.58 -17.34
C VAL A 323 -32.40 -15.41 -16.40
N MET A 324 -33.16 -14.33 -16.55
CA MET A 324 -34.40 -14.12 -15.80
C MET A 324 -35.42 -15.25 -16.04
N ALA A 325 -35.52 -15.75 -17.27
CA ALA A 325 -36.40 -16.87 -17.61
C ALA A 325 -35.95 -18.20 -17.00
N LYS A 326 -34.64 -18.41 -16.80
CA LYS A 326 -34.09 -19.60 -16.15
C LYS A 326 -34.31 -19.61 -14.63
N ASN A 327 -34.34 -18.43 -14.00
CA ASN A 327 -34.54 -18.29 -12.56
C ASN A 327 -35.57 -17.20 -12.21
N PRO A 328 -36.86 -17.36 -12.61
CA PRO A 328 -37.86 -16.30 -12.49
C PRO A 328 -38.05 -15.83 -11.04
N GLU A 329 -37.99 -16.74 -10.06
CA GLU A 329 -38.13 -16.42 -8.63
C GLU A 329 -37.01 -15.51 -8.10
N GLY A 330 -35.80 -15.65 -8.65
CA GLY A 330 -34.66 -14.79 -8.33
C GLY A 330 -34.85 -13.34 -8.77
N TYR A 331 -35.79 -13.05 -9.67
CA TYR A 331 -36.02 -11.72 -10.27
C TYR A 331 -37.43 -11.18 -9.97
N LEU A 332 -38.02 -11.61 -8.86
CA LEU A 332 -39.26 -11.03 -8.34
C LEU A 332 -38.95 -9.96 -7.28
N SER A 333 -39.77 -8.91 -7.24
CA SER A 333 -39.76 -7.90 -6.18
C SER A 333 -40.02 -8.59 -4.85
N LYS A 334 -39.11 -8.43 -3.87
CA LYS A 334 -39.26 -9.08 -2.55
C LYS A 334 -40.31 -8.39 -1.67
N THR A 335 -40.43 -7.08 -1.83
CA THR A 335 -41.41 -6.23 -1.16
C THR A 335 -42.10 -5.32 -2.18
N ASP A 336 -43.08 -4.55 -1.71
CA ASP A 336 -43.62 -3.44 -2.48
C ASP A 336 -42.50 -2.43 -2.76
N ALA A 337 -42.39 -2.01 -4.01
CA ALA A 337 -41.40 -1.08 -4.50
C ALA A 337 -42.08 0.07 -5.27
N VAL A 338 -41.46 1.24 -5.27
CA VAL A 338 -41.96 2.42 -6.00
C VAL A 338 -40.88 3.00 -6.87
N GLY A 339 -41.26 3.33 -8.11
CA GLY A 339 -40.42 4.02 -9.07
C GLY A 339 -40.64 5.52 -9.00
N VAL A 340 -39.60 6.27 -8.67
CA VAL A 340 -39.73 7.70 -8.32
C VAL A 340 -38.62 8.53 -8.96
N ARG A 341 -38.99 9.72 -9.41
CA ARG A 341 -38.06 10.80 -9.75
C ARG A 341 -38.05 11.81 -8.62
N HIS A 342 -36.90 12.46 -8.37
CA HIS A 342 -36.81 13.51 -7.34
C HIS A 342 -36.11 14.78 -7.83
N LEU A 343 -36.49 15.90 -7.22
CA LEU A 343 -35.81 17.19 -7.31
C LEU A 343 -35.42 17.59 -5.88
N LEU A 344 -34.14 17.85 -5.65
CA LEU A 344 -33.61 18.25 -4.33
C LEU A 344 -33.18 19.73 -4.36
N LEU A 345 -33.64 20.51 -3.39
CA LEU A 345 -32.98 21.76 -2.99
C LEU A 345 -32.29 21.55 -1.64
N ARG A 346 -30.96 21.66 -1.62
CA ARG A 346 -30.15 21.27 -0.46
C ARG A 346 -30.21 22.32 0.65
N THR A 347 -30.35 21.86 1.90
CA THR A 347 -30.18 22.70 3.10
C THR A 347 -29.25 22.04 4.10
N GLN A 348 -28.52 22.81 4.90
CA GLN A 348 -27.76 22.23 6.01
C GLN A 348 -28.73 21.78 7.13
N PRO A 349 -28.43 20.68 7.87
CA PRO A 349 -29.27 20.24 8.99
C PRO A 349 -29.50 21.35 10.03
N GLU A 350 -28.44 22.13 10.29
CA GLU A 350 -28.40 23.25 11.25
C GLU A 350 -28.82 24.60 10.64
N ALA A 351 -29.36 24.62 9.41
CA ALA A 351 -29.80 25.86 8.77
C ALA A 351 -30.87 26.57 9.61
N SER A 352 -30.78 27.90 9.64
CA SER A 352 -31.73 28.77 10.37
C SER A 352 -33.16 28.58 9.86
N ASP A 353 -34.16 28.83 10.72
CA ASP A 353 -35.58 28.73 10.34
C ASP A 353 -35.92 29.63 9.14
N THR A 354 -35.27 30.80 9.06
CA THR A 354 -35.41 31.72 7.92
C THR A 354 -34.89 31.13 6.61
N GLU A 355 -33.75 30.44 6.63
CA GLU A 355 -33.18 29.80 5.43
C GLU A 355 -34.01 28.60 4.99
N LYS A 356 -34.47 27.79 5.95
CA LYS A 356 -35.38 26.65 5.68
C LYS A 356 -36.69 27.13 5.05
N GLU A 357 -37.23 28.26 5.52
CA GLU A 357 -38.45 28.85 4.97
C GLU A 357 -38.27 29.43 3.56
N GLU A 358 -37.11 30.02 3.25
CA GLU A 358 -36.80 30.49 1.89
C GLU A 358 -36.70 29.34 0.89
N VAL A 359 -36.02 28.25 1.26
CA VAL A 359 -35.89 27.07 0.40
C VAL A 359 -37.24 26.36 0.23
N ARG A 360 -38.06 26.30 1.28
CA ARG A 360 -39.44 25.79 1.20
C ARG A 360 -40.29 26.58 0.19
N LYS A 361 -40.28 27.92 0.26
CA LYS A 361 -41.00 28.77 -0.71
C LYS A 361 -40.51 28.56 -2.15
N LYS A 362 -39.19 28.42 -2.32
CA LYS A 362 -38.59 28.18 -3.64
C LYS A 362 -39.05 26.86 -4.25
N ILE A 363 -39.05 25.77 -3.48
CA ILE A 363 -39.48 24.47 -3.97
C ILE A 363 -40.99 24.41 -4.21
N GLU A 364 -41.80 25.13 -3.44
CA GLU A 364 -43.24 25.29 -3.69
C GLU A 364 -43.53 26.02 -4.99
N ALA A 365 -42.77 27.08 -5.29
CA ALA A 365 -42.86 27.80 -6.55
C ALA A 365 -42.47 26.90 -7.74
N ILE A 366 -41.48 26.02 -7.58
CA ILE A 366 -41.12 25.01 -8.59
C ILE A 366 -42.27 24.02 -8.77
N ARG A 367 -42.81 23.47 -7.68
CA ARG A 367 -43.94 22.52 -7.70
C ARG A 367 -45.14 23.09 -8.46
N ALA A 368 -45.47 24.36 -8.27
CA ALA A 368 -46.60 25.01 -8.94
C ALA A 368 -46.48 25.05 -10.48
N ARG A 369 -45.25 24.93 -11.03
CA ARG A 369 -44.99 24.85 -12.47
C ARG A 369 -45.08 23.43 -13.02
N ILE A 370 -45.11 22.43 -12.16
CA ILE A 370 -45.09 21.01 -12.56
C ILE A 370 -46.52 20.51 -12.69
N LYS A 371 -46.96 20.25 -13.94
CA LYS A 371 -48.26 19.65 -14.24
C LYS A 371 -48.12 18.28 -14.90
N THR A 372 -47.02 18.08 -15.61
CA THR A 372 -46.70 16.86 -16.35
C THR A 372 -45.33 16.32 -15.93
N LEU A 373 -45.05 15.08 -16.33
CA LEU A 373 -43.73 14.48 -16.15
C LEU A 373 -42.62 15.29 -16.86
N ASP A 374 -42.91 15.83 -18.05
CA ASP A 374 -41.95 16.65 -18.81
C ASP A 374 -41.62 17.95 -18.06
N ASP A 375 -42.61 18.57 -17.41
CA ASP A 375 -42.36 19.72 -16.54
C ASP A 375 -41.44 19.33 -15.38
N PHE A 376 -41.69 18.18 -14.74
CA PHE A 376 -40.85 17.69 -13.64
C PHE A 376 -39.41 17.47 -14.08
N ILE A 377 -39.19 16.80 -15.21
CA ILE A 377 -37.86 16.52 -15.77
C ILE A 377 -37.12 17.82 -16.09
N ARG A 378 -37.80 18.77 -16.74
CA ARG A 378 -37.24 20.09 -17.09
C ARG A 378 -36.84 20.86 -15.83
N GLU A 379 -37.77 21.02 -14.90
CA GLU A 379 -37.53 21.75 -13.64
C GLU A 379 -36.42 21.10 -12.81
N THR A 380 -36.31 19.77 -12.85
CA THR A 380 -35.23 19.02 -12.17
C THR A 380 -33.87 19.29 -12.82
N ARG A 381 -33.77 19.22 -14.15
CA ARG A 381 -32.54 19.53 -14.92
C ARG A 381 -32.06 20.96 -14.72
N GLU A 382 -32.97 21.89 -14.47
CA GLU A 382 -32.64 23.29 -14.22
C GLU A 382 -32.26 23.51 -12.75
N ASN A 383 -33.11 23.07 -11.82
CA ASN A 383 -33.10 23.57 -10.44
C ASN A 383 -32.55 22.59 -9.40
N SER A 384 -32.41 21.30 -9.69
CA SER A 384 -31.99 20.32 -8.67
C SER A 384 -30.52 20.52 -8.26
N ASP A 385 -30.24 20.34 -6.98
CA ASP A 385 -28.90 20.31 -6.38
C ASP A 385 -28.31 18.88 -6.32
N ASP A 386 -29.08 17.85 -6.71
CA ASP A 386 -28.56 16.50 -6.91
C ASP A 386 -27.93 16.34 -8.30
N THR A 387 -26.64 16.65 -8.42
CA THR A 387 -25.90 16.57 -9.68
C THR A 387 -25.81 15.16 -10.27
N SER A 388 -26.01 14.11 -9.47
CA SER A 388 -25.86 12.72 -9.92
C SER A 388 -27.01 12.28 -10.83
N ASN A 389 -28.26 12.69 -10.51
CA ASN A 389 -29.45 12.31 -11.26
C ASN A 389 -30.10 13.48 -12.01
N LYS A 390 -29.58 14.70 -11.85
CA LYS A 390 -30.10 15.93 -12.48
C LYS A 390 -30.29 15.79 -14.00
N LEU A 391 -29.29 15.27 -14.72
CA LEU A 391 -29.34 15.15 -16.18
C LEU A 391 -30.35 14.11 -16.67
N GLU A 392 -30.61 13.07 -15.87
CA GLU A 392 -31.61 12.04 -16.14
C GLU A 392 -33.04 12.44 -15.71
N GLY A 393 -33.22 13.70 -15.28
CA GLY A 393 -34.52 14.20 -14.81
C GLY A 393 -34.90 13.65 -13.44
N GLY A 394 -33.90 13.40 -12.59
CA GLY A 394 -34.07 13.00 -11.20
C GLY A 394 -34.44 11.55 -10.97
N ASP A 395 -34.32 10.67 -11.98
CA ASP A 395 -34.75 9.28 -11.88
C ASP A 395 -33.92 8.50 -10.86
N LEU A 396 -34.56 8.02 -9.80
CA LEU A 396 -33.93 7.17 -8.78
C LEU A 396 -34.16 5.68 -9.06
N GLY A 397 -34.93 5.34 -10.10
CA GLY A 397 -35.38 3.98 -10.33
C GLY A 397 -36.39 3.51 -9.27
N PHE A 398 -36.58 2.18 -9.21
CA PHE A 398 -37.39 1.56 -8.15
C PHE A 398 -36.56 1.31 -6.91
N PHE A 399 -37.16 1.57 -5.74
CA PHE A 399 -36.60 1.13 -4.47
C PHE A 399 -37.66 0.44 -3.61
N ASP A 400 -37.17 -0.54 -2.84
CA ASP A 400 -37.94 -1.28 -1.86
C ASP A 400 -38.12 -0.47 -0.57
N LYS A 401 -39.15 -0.80 0.20
CA LYS A 401 -39.35 -0.26 1.55
C LYS A 401 -38.13 -0.53 2.46
N GLY A 402 -37.70 0.47 3.24
CA GLY A 402 -36.53 0.46 4.11
C GLY A 402 -35.21 0.84 3.44
N LYS A 403 -35.25 1.39 2.21
CA LYS A 403 -34.04 1.77 1.45
C LYS A 403 -33.78 3.28 1.38
N MET A 404 -34.78 4.09 1.71
CA MET A 404 -34.67 5.55 1.72
C MET A 404 -34.82 6.10 3.14
N VAL A 405 -34.49 7.38 3.34
CA VAL A 405 -34.75 8.06 4.61
C VAL A 405 -36.26 8.07 4.90
N PRO A 406 -36.69 7.95 6.18
CA PRO A 406 -38.08 7.68 6.52
C PRO A 406 -39.10 8.66 5.92
N GLU A 407 -38.78 9.95 5.89
CA GLU A 407 -39.67 11.01 5.41
C GLU A 407 -39.84 10.95 3.89
N PHE A 408 -38.75 10.71 3.17
CA PHE A 408 -38.75 10.54 1.72
C PHE A 408 -39.53 9.28 1.32
N GLU A 409 -39.27 8.18 2.01
CA GLU A 409 -39.93 6.91 1.76
C GLU A 409 -41.43 7.00 1.99
N ALA A 410 -41.86 7.57 3.13
CA ALA A 410 -43.28 7.74 3.44
C ALA A 410 -44.00 8.49 2.32
N ALA A 411 -43.44 9.62 1.88
CA ALA A 411 -44.02 10.41 0.80
C ALA A 411 -44.02 9.66 -0.55
N ALA A 412 -42.95 8.96 -0.89
CA ALA A 412 -42.85 8.21 -2.14
C ALA A 412 -43.87 7.07 -2.25
N PHE A 413 -44.17 6.39 -1.14
CA PHE A 413 -45.15 5.31 -1.11
C PHE A 413 -46.60 5.81 -1.02
N GLU A 414 -46.82 6.98 -0.42
CA GLU A 414 -48.16 7.57 -0.22
C GLU A 414 -48.72 8.24 -1.49
N ILE A 415 -47.89 8.87 -2.32
CA ILE A 415 -48.39 9.59 -3.50
C ILE A 415 -48.93 8.64 -4.59
N PRO A 416 -50.00 9.03 -5.32
CA PRO A 416 -50.49 8.28 -6.47
C PRO A 416 -49.48 8.26 -7.64
N ASP A 417 -49.53 7.20 -8.44
CA ASP A 417 -48.74 7.10 -9.67
C ASP A 417 -49.14 8.23 -10.65
N GLY A 418 -48.16 8.83 -11.30
CA GLY A 418 -48.32 9.95 -12.23
C GLY A 418 -48.52 11.32 -11.56
N THR A 419 -48.19 11.47 -10.27
CA THR A 419 -48.38 12.73 -9.53
C THR A 419 -47.10 13.24 -8.87
N VAL A 420 -47.06 14.55 -8.61
CA VAL A 420 -46.00 15.21 -7.84
C VAL A 420 -46.37 15.35 -6.36
N SER A 421 -45.43 15.04 -5.47
CA SER A 421 -45.59 15.19 -4.02
C SER A 421 -45.73 16.64 -3.60
N GLN A 422 -46.13 16.85 -2.34
CA GLN A 422 -45.79 18.09 -1.64
C GLN A 422 -44.29 18.15 -1.35
N PRO A 423 -43.72 19.33 -1.04
CA PRO A 423 -42.34 19.42 -0.57
C PRO A 423 -42.10 18.51 0.64
N VAL A 424 -41.15 17.59 0.52
CA VAL A 424 -40.77 16.63 1.56
C VAL A 424 -39.47 17.09 2.18
N GLN A 425 -39.49 17.38 3.48
CA GLN A 425 -38.29 17.76 4.22
C GLN A 425 -37.54 16.51 4.68
N THR A 426 -36.23 16.48 4.44
CA THR A 426 -35.31 15.44 4.94
C THR A 426 -34.07 16.11 5.54
N SER A 427 -33.14 15.30 6.06
CA SER A 427 -31.81 15.78 6.50
C SER A 427 -30.96 16.38 5.37
N PHE A 428 -31.30 16.12 4.10
CA PHE A 428 -30.58 16.64 2.93
C PHE A 428 -31.18 17.94 2.38
N GLY A 429 -32.38 18.31 2.82
CA GLY A 429 -33.11 19.49 2.36
C GLY A 429 -34.54 19.17 1.95
N TYR A 430 -35.06 19.94 0.98
CA TYR A 430 -36.43 19.77 0.51
C TYR A 430 -36.46 19.03 -0.83
N HIS A 431 -37.35 18.05 -0.93
CA HIS A 431 -37.53 17.22 -2.10
C HIS A 431 -38.93 17.39 -2.72
N LEU A 432 -39.03 17.34 -4.05
CA LEU A 432 -40.27 16.98 -4.74
C LEU A 432 -40.10 15.61 -5.36
N LEU A 433 -41.14 14.79 -5.28
CA LEU A 433 -41.14 13.43 -5.79
C LEU A 433 -42.16 13.31 -6.90
N TRP A 434 -41.83 12.64 -8.00
CA TRP A 434 -42.78 12.20 -9.00
C TRP A 434 -42.78 10.68 -9.05
N LYS A 435 -43.86 10.05 -8.60
CA LYS A 435 -43.98 8.60 -8.67
C LYS A 435 -44.52 8.20 -10.03
N TYR A 436 -43.78 7.41 -10.78
CA TYR A 436 -44.22 6.97 -12.10
C TYR A 436 -44.82 5.56 -12.11
N SER A 437 -44.56 4.73 -11.07
CA SER A 437 -45.12 3.38 -10.98
C SER A 437 -45.00 2.81 -9.57
N THR A 438 -45.96 1.96 -9.19
CA THR A 438 -45.86 1.02 -8.06
C THR A 438 -45.64 -0.41 -8.58
N ARG A 439 -44.80 -1.19 -7.89
CA ARG A 439 -44.62 -2.63 -8.12
C ARG A 439 -44.92 -3.40 -6.84
N LYS A 440 -45.74 -4.44 -6.91
CA LYS A 440 -46.10 -5.29 -5.75
C LYS A 440 -45.09 -6.39 -5.51
N ALA A 441 -44.98 -6.83 -4.25
CA ALA A 441 -44.20 -8.02 -3.92
C ALA A 441 -44.63 -9.22 -4.79
N GLY A 442 -43.67 -9.92 -5.37
CA GLY A 442 -43.88 -11.05 -6.29
C GLY A 442 -43.98 -10.69 -7.77
N GLU A 443 -44.01 -9.40 -8.15
CA GLU A 443 -43.98 -9.00 -9.56
C GLU A 443 -42.55 -9.02 -10.13
N LYS A 444 -42.42 -9.28 -11.44
CA LYS A 444 -41.12 -9.33 -12.13
C LYS A 444 -40.44 -7.95 -12.14
N VAL A 445 -39.14 -7.92 -11.84
CA VAL A 445 -38.33 -6.71 -12.05
C VAL A 445 -38.06 -6.50 -13.54
N SER A 446 -37.81 -5.26 -13.96
CA SER A 446 -37.50 -4.97 -15.37
C SER A 446 -36.11 -5.46 -15.77
N VAL A 447 -35.85 -5.61 -17.07
CA VAL A 447 -34.51 -5.94 -17.62
C VAL A 447 -33.45 -4.95 -17.15
N LYS A 448 -33.79 -3.66 -17.06
CA LYS A 448 -32.89 -2.59 -16.58
C LYS A 448 -32.46 -2.83 -15.13
N GLU A 449 -33.37 -3.23 -14.26
CA GLU A 449 -33.10 -3.51 -12.84
C GLU A 449 -32.46 -4.88 -12.60
N ALA A 450 -32.81 -5.88 -13.41
CA ALA A 450 -32.22 -7.20 -13.36
C ALA A 450 -30.75 -7.17 -13.80
N ARG A 451 -30.35 -6.21 -14.65
CA ARG A 451 -29.03 -6.18 -15.31
C ARG A 451 -27.85 -6.31 -14.35
N PRO A 452 -27.71 -5.60 -13.21
CA PRO A 452 -26.56 -5.76 -12.32
C PRO A 452 -26.47 -7.16 -11.71
N LYS A 453 -27.61 -7.76 -11.37
CA LYS A 453 -27.70 -9.11 -10.83
C LYS A 453 -27.47 -10.17 -11.92
N ALA A 454 -28.15 -10.03 -13.05
CA ALA A 454 -27.99 -10.89 -14.21
C ALA A 454 -26.56 -10.84 -14.77
N ALA A 455 -25.89 -9.69 -14.72
CA ALA A 455 -24.49 -9.55 -15.13
C ALA A 455 -23.52 -10.42 -14.33
N ALA A 456 -23.85 -10.75 -13.07
CA ALA A 456 -23.07 -11.67 -12.25
C ALA A 456 -23.36 -13.15 -12.60
N GLU A 457 -24.53 -13.43 -13.20
CA GLU A 457 -24.99 -14.77 -13.59
C GLU A 457 -24.70 -15.08 -15.08
N ILE A 458 -24.46 -14.06 -15.90
CA ILE A 458 -24.15 -14.18 -17.33
C ILE A 458 -22.65 -14.40 -17.50
N ASP A 459 -22.31 -15.47 -18.24
CA ASP A 459 -20.94 -15.77 -18.62
C ASP A 459 -20.38 -14.65 -19.51
N GLN A 460 -19.52 -13.82 -18.93
CA GLN A 460 -18.86 -12.72 -19.63
C GLN A 460 -17.94 -13.22 -20.76
N GLN A 461 -17.41 -14.45 -20.64
CA GLN A 461 -16.61 -15.05 -21.69
C GLN A 461 -17.49 -15.38 -22.91
N ALA A 462 -18.68 -15.92 -22.70
CA ALA A 462 -19.63 -16.18 -23.78
C ALA A 462 -20.02 -14.91 -24.56
N ILE A 463 -20.18 -13.76 -23.89
CA ILE A 463 -20.44 -12.47 -24.56
C ILE A 463 -19.26 -12.04 -25.43
N ARG A 464 -18.05 -12.14 -24.90
CA ARG A 464 -16.82 -11.82 -25.65
C ARG A 464 -16.66 -12.77 -26.84
N ASP A 465 -16.94 -14.06 -26.67
CA ASP A 465 -16.84 -15.07 -27.71
C ASP A 465 -17.87 -14.83 -28.83
N MET A 466 -19.10 -14.44 -28.49
CA MET A 466 -20.09 -14.02 -29.49
C MET A 466 -19.65 -12.79 -30.28
N ALA A 467 -19.07 -11.79 -29.60
CA ALA A 467 -18.56 -10.58 -30.25
C ALA A 467 -17.38 -10.89 -31.19
N LYS A 468 -16.41 -11.70 -30.72
CA LYS A 468 -15.29 -12.21 -31.52
C LYS A 468 -15.77 -13.04 -32.70
N LYS A 469 -16.76 -13.91 -32.50
CA LYS A 469 -17.32 -14.76 -33.56
C LYS A 469 -17.94 -13.91 -34.68
N LYS A 470 -18.73 -12.89 -34.35
CA LYS A 470 -19.32 -11.99 -35.37
C LYS A 470 -18.25 -11.35 -36.26
N LEU A 471 -17.15 -10.87 -35.67
CA LEU A 471 -16.03 -10.31 -36.44
C LEU A 471 -15.24 -11.38 -37.20
N SER A 472 -15.09 -12.57 -36.63
CA SER A 472 -14.46 -13.71 -37.32
C SER A 472 -15.24 -14.13 -38.56
N ASP A 473 -16.57 -14.23 -38.46
CA ASP A 473 -17.45 -14.55 -39.59
C ASP A 473 -17.32 -13.49 -40.72
N ILE A 474 -17.22 -12.20 -40.36
CA ILE A 474 -16.98 -11.11 -41.32
C ILE A 474 -15.61 -11.25 -41.98
N THR A 475 -14.57 -11.54 -41.20
CA THR A 475 -13.20 -11.73 -41.70
C THR A 475 -13.12 -12.89 -42.71
N ALA A 476 -13.76 -14.01 -42.39
CA ALA A 476 -13.84 -15.17 -43.27
C ALA A 476 -14.58 -14.85 -44.58
N ALA A 477 -15.71 -14.14 -44.51
CA ALA A 477 -16.49 -13.75 -45.68
C ALA A 477 -15.80 -12.67 -46.55
N LEU A 478 -14.96 -11.83 -45.94
CA LEU A 478 -14.13 -10.88 -46.69
C LEU A 478 -13.09 -11.59 -47.55
N ALA A 479 -12.57 -12.74 -47.13
CA ALA A 479 -11.56 -13.53 -47.85
C ALA A 479 -10.35 -12.67 -48.29
N GLY A 480 -9.88 -11.79 -47.39
CA GLY A 480 -8.75 -10.89 -47.63
C GLY A 480 -9.07 -9.63 -48.47
N ARG A 481 -10.34 -9.40 -48.83
CA ARG A 481 -10.79 -8.14 -49.45
C ARG A 481 -10.84 -7.00 -48.43
N SER A 482 -10.84 -5.76 -48.94
CA SER A 482 -11.00 -4.55 -48.12
C SER A 482 -12.29 -4.61 -47.30
N LEU A 483 -12.22 -4.06 -46.09
CA LEU A 483 -13.33 -3.89 -45.16
C LEU A 483 -14.45 -3.02 -45.75
N ALA A 484 -14.19 -2.28 -46.83
CA ALA A 484 -15.23 -1.64 -47.65
C ALA A 484 -16.37 -2.60 -48.04
N ALA A 485 -16.01 -3.84 -48.38
CA ALA A 485 -16.94 -4.86 -48.84
C ALA A 485 -17.81 -5.43 -47.72
N ALA A 486 -17.46 -5.19 -46.44
CA ALA A 486 -18.20 -5.69 -45.29
C ALA A 486 -19.63 -5.14 -45.24
N THR A 487 -19.89 -3.97 -45.83
CA THR A 487 -21.24 -3.39 -45.98
C THR A 487 -22.23 -4.31 -46.71
N SER A 488 -21.75 -5.18 -47.59
CA SER A 488 -22.56 -6.18 -48.32
C SER A 488 -22.68 -7.53 -47.59
N ILE A 489 -21.91 -7.73 -46.51
CA ILE A 489 -21.75 -8.98 -45.79
C ILE A 489 -22.43 -8.92 -44.41
N THR A 490 -22.42 -7.75 -43.77
CA THR A 490 -22.97 -7.51 -42.44
C THR A 490 -23.81 -6.25 -42.41
N SER A 491 -24.77 -6.19 -41.49
CA SER A 491 -25.52 -4.97 -41.18
C SER A 491 -24.76 -4.02 -40.23
N LEU A 492 -23.59 -4.42 -39.72
CA LEU A 492 -22.76 -3.55 -38.90
C LEU A 492 -22.19 -2.39 -39.73
N PRO A 493 -22.17 -1.16 -39.18
CA PRO A 493 -21.65 0.00 -39.88
C PRO A 493 -20.14 -0.14 -40.14
N VAL A 494 -19.73 0.13 -41.38
CA VAL A 494 -18.32 0.32 -41.74
C VAL A 494 -18.04 1.82 -41.64
N ILE A 495 -17.17 2.20 -40.73
CA ILE A 495 -16.88 3.59 -40.39
C ILE A 495 -15.50 3.95 -40.93
N GLU A 496 -15.39 5.06 -41.64
CA GLU A 496 -14.09 5.64 -42.02
C GLU A 496 -13.74 6.82 -41.10
N THR A 497 -12.48 6.92 -40.69
CA THR A 497 -11.97 8.08 -39.96
C THR A 497 -11.46 9.15 -40.91
N ASP A 498 -11.45 10.41 -40.46
CA ASP A 498 -10.55 11.43 -41.01
C ASP A 498 -9.09 11.14 -40.63
N TRP A 499 -8.16 11.96 -41.12
CA TRP A 499 -6.73 11.88 -40.76
C TRP A 499 -6.50 12.13 -39.27
N PHE A 500 -5.81 11.21 -38.60
CA PHE A 500 -5.61 11.28 -37.16
C PHE A 500 -4.21 10.89 -36.70
N ALA A 501 -3.76 11.46 -35.60
CA ALA A 501 -2.48 11.15 -34.96
C ALA A 501 -2.71 10.38 -33.65
N ARG A 502 -1.62 9.93 -33.02
CA ARG A 502 -1.68 9.28 -31.69
C ARG A 502 -2.42 10.18 -30.69
N GLY A 503 -3.51 9.65 -30.14
CA GLY A 503 -4.28 10.30 -29.06
C GLY A 503 -5.49 11.11 -29.52
N ASP A 504 -5.65 11.37 -30.81
CA ASP A 504 -6.70 12.24 -31.36
C ASP A 504 -7.47 11.53 -32.49
N ILE A 505 -8.17 10.44 -32.15
CA ILE A 505 -8.93 9.65 -33.12
C ILE A 505 -10.30 10.32 -33.32
N PRO A 506 -10.67 10.73 -34.54
CA PRO A 506 -11.87 11.53 -34.83
C PRO A 506 -13.10 10.64 -35.00
N HIS A 507 -13.37 9.75 -34.03
CA HIS A 507 -14.60 8.97 -33.99
C HIS A 507 -14.86 8.40 -32.59
N GLU A 508 -16.02 8.73 -32.00
CA GLU A 508 -16.34 8.43 -30.60
C GLU A 508 -16.11 6.95 -30.22
N GLU A 509 -16.57 6.01 -31.03
CA GLU A 509 -16.37 4.57 -30.77
C GLU A 509 -14.88 4.20 -30.64
N ALA A 510 -14.06 4.63 -31.60
CA ALA A 510 -12.64 4.30 -31.63
C ALA A 510 -11.85 5.11 -30.58
N SER A 511 -12.28 6.32 -30.23
CA SER A 511 -11.65 7.15 -29.19
C SER A 511 -11.78 6.54 -27.79
N ARG A 512 -12.86 5.80 -27.49
CA ARG A 512 -13.03 5.10 -26.20
C ARG A 512 -11.99 4.00 -26.01
N ASP A 513 -11.58 3.35 -27.08
CA ASP A 513 -10.53 2.31 -27.12
C ASP A 513 -9.24 2.83 -27.79
N ARG A 514 -8.91 4.11 -27.56
CA ARG A 514 -7.84 4.82 -28.28
C ARG A 514 -6.49 4.11 -28.35
N TYR A 515 -6.12 3.38 -27.30
CA TYR A 515 -4.82 2.72 -27.22
C TYR A 515 -4.78 1.44 -28.09
N PRO A 516 -5.61 0.41 -27.84
CA PRO A 516 -5.61 -0.79 -28.66
C PRO A 516 -5.98 -0.51 -30.13
N PHE A 517 -6.89 0.43 -30.38
CA PHE A 517 -7.24 0.84 -31.75
C PHE A 517 -6.06 1.47 -32.48
N PHE A 518 -5.39 2.48 -31.88
CA PHE A 518 -4.23 3.12 -32.50
C PHE A 518 -3.09 2.13 -32.70
N GLN A 519 -2.85 1.24 -31.73
CA GLN A 519 -1.81 0.22 -31.82
C GLN A 519 -2.00 -0.66 -33.06
N ALA A 520 -3.22 -1.16 -33.27
CA ALA A 520 -3.56 -1.95 -34.44
C ALA A 520 -3.34 -1.17 -35.74
N VAL A 521 -3.90 0.04 -35.85
CA VAL A 521 -3.75 0.89 -37.04
C VAL A 521 -2.28 1.17 -37.37
N SER A 522 -1.47 1.47 -36.35
CA SER A 522 -0.07 1.88 -36.54
C SER A 522 0.85 0.75 -37.06
N GLN A 523 0.45 -0.50 -36.85
CA GLN A 523 1.21 -1.69 -37.26
C GLN A 523 0.81 -2.23 -38.64
N LEU A 524 -0.31 -1.75 -39.19
CA LEU A 524 -0.81 -2.18 -40.49
C LEU A 524 -0.06 -1.51 -41.64
N ALA A 525 0.02 -2.21 -42.76
CA ALA A 525 0.34 -1.60 -44.05
C ALA A 525 -0.95 -1.08 -44.71
N PRO A 526 -0.89 -0.01 -45.54
CA PRO A 526 -2.07 0.49 -46.26
C PRO A 526 -2.77 -0.62 -47.06
N GLY A 527 -4.11 -0.67 -46.97
CA GLY A 527 -4.98 -1.68 -47.55
C GLY A 527 -5.01 -3.02 -46.81
N LYS A 528 -4.36 -3.16 -45.65
CA LYS A 528 -4.42 -4.37 -44.81
C LYS A 528 -5.46 -4.22 -43.70
N VAL A 529 -6.23 -5.30 -43.51
CA VAL A 529 -7.15 -5.47 -42.38
C VAL A 529 -6.41 -6.16 -41.24
N SER A 530 -6.63 -5.71 -40.01
CA SER A 530 -6.11 -6.32 -38.79
C SER A 530 -6.79 -7.65 -38.49
N ASP A 531 -6.16 -8.42 -37.60
CA ASP A 531 -6.89 -9.39 -36.79
C ASP A 531 -7.90 -8.67 -35.87
N ILE A 532 -8.70 -9.45 -35.14
CA ILE A 532 -9.67 -8.90 -34.19
C ILE A 532 -8.91 -8.14 -33.09
N VAL A 533 -9.12 -6.83 -33.05
CA VAL A 533 -8.54 -5.93 -32.05
C VAL A 533 -9.44 -5.95 -30.82
N GLU A 534 -8.89 -6.32 -29.67
CA GLU A 534 -9.58 -6.29 -28.38
C GLU A 534 -9.48 -4.91 -27.74
N GLY A 535 -10.59 -4.17 -27.74
CA GLY A 535 -10.77 -2.96 -26.94
C GLY A 535 -11.28 -3.28 -25.54
N PHE A 536 -11.32 -2.25 -24.69
CA PHE A 536 -11.91 -2.34 -23.36
C PHE A 536 -13.43 -2.41 -23.41
N TYR A 537 -14.04 -1.77 -24.40
CA TYR A 537 -15.50 -1.67 -24.54
C TYR A 537 -16.03 -2.40 -25.79
N ARG A 538 -15.21 -2.58 -26.82
CA ARG A 538 -15.61 -3.16 -28.10
C ARG A 538 -14.50 -4.01 -28.70
N TYR A 539 -14.86 -4.90 -29.60
CA TYR A 539 -13.91 -5.54 -30.52
C TYR A 539 -13.95 -4.84 -31.88
N TYR A 540 -12.83 -4.80 -32.58
CA TYR A 540 -12.72 -4.13 -33.89
C TYR A 540 -12.08 -5.03 -34.94
N LEU A 541 -12.50 -4.87 -36.19
CA LEU A 541 -11.66 -5.11 -37.35
C LEU A 541 -11.28 -3.76 -37.92
N VAL A 542 -10.00 -3.54 -38.17
CA VAL A 542 -9.51 -2.23 -38.60
C VAL A 542 -8.68 -2.40 -39.87
N GLU A 543 -8.92 -1.56 -40.86
CA GLU A 543 -8.11 -1.47 -42.07
C GLU A 543 -7.43 -0.10 -42.11
N LEU A 544 -6.12 -0.10 -42.34
CA LEU A 544 -5.40 1.13 -42.61
C LEU A 544 -5.67 1.53 -44.07
N ILE A 545 -6.31 2.68 -44.29
CA ILE A 545 -6.53 3.21 -45.64
C ILE A 545 -5.23 3.82 -46.17
N ASP A 546 -4.64 4.73 -45.40
CA ASP A 546 -3.43 5.45 -45.79
C ASP A 546 -2.66 5.98 -44.56
N LYS A 547 -1.37 6.26 -44.75
CA LYS A 547 -0.42 6.69 -43.71
C LYS A 547 0.49 7.80 -44.22
N GLN A 548 0.47 8.93 -43.52
CA GLN A 548 1.39 10.05 -43.73
C GLN A 548 2.53 9.97 -42.71
N PRO A 549 3.79 9.81 -43.15
CA PRO A 549 4.92 9.72 -42.24
C PRO A 549 5.11 11.02 -41.45
N ALA A 550 5.67 10.90 -40.25
CA ALA A 550 6.08 12.06 -39.49
C ALA A 550 7.09 12.89 -40.30
N ARG A 551 6.90 14.20 -40.33
CA ARG A 551 7.82 15.12 -40.99
C ARG A 551 8.00 16.38 -40.15
N ILE A 552 9.18 16.97 -40.26
CA ILE A 552 9.46 18.27 -39.67
C ILE A 552 8.73 19.33 -40.51
N LYS A 553 7.97 20.22 -39.86
CA LYS A 553 7.37 21.39 -40.51
C LYS A 553 8.51 22.32 -40.93
N THR A 554 8.45 22.89 -42.11
CA THR A 554 9.40 23.96 -42.50
C THR A 554 9.23 25.18 -41.59
N LEU A 555 10.22 26.07 -41.54
CA LEU A 555 10.11 27.32 -40.77
C LEU A 555 8.88 28.13 -41.18
N GLU A 556 8.53 28.13 -42.47
CA GLU A 556 7.34 28.82 -42.99
C GLU A 556 6.05 28.19 -42.45
N GLU A 557 5.94 26.86 -42.47
CA GLU A 557 4.79 26.12 -41.93
C GLU A 557 4.66 26.24 -40.40
N ALA A 558 5.78 26.27 -39.68
CA ALA A 558 5.82 26.36 -38.23
C ALA A 558 5.89 27.81 -37.72
N ARG A 559 5.88 28.81 -38.60
CA ARG A 559 6.27 30.20 -38.28
C ARG A 559 5.55 30.75 -37.06
N SER A 560 4.23 30.60 -36.98
CA SER A 560 3.43 31.08 -35.84
C SER A 560 3.80 30.40 -34.51
N GLU A 561 4.09 29.09 -34.53
CA GLU A 561 4.53 28.33 -33.36
C GLU A 561 5.94 28.73 -32.92
N VAL A 562 6.85 28.88 -33.89
CA VAL A 562 8.23 29.30 -33.66
C VAL A 562 8.27 30.72 -33.10
N GLU A 563 7.53 31.67 -33.68
CA GLU A 563 7.44 33.05 -33.21
C GLU A 563 6.92 33.12 -31.77
N ARG A 564 5.87 32.36 -31.45
CA ARG A 564 5.31 32.29 -30.09
C ARG A 564 6.32 31.73 -29.10
N ASN A 565 6.97 30.61 -29.43
CA ASN A 565 7.96 29.97 -28.55
C ASN A 565 9.21 30.84 -28.38
N PHE A 566 9.66 31.48 -29.45
CA PHE A 566 10.75 32.44 -29.45
C PHE A 566 10.43 33.64 -28.56
N ARG A 567 9.26 34.27 -28.75
CA ARG A 567 8.80 35.38 -27.90
C ARG A 567 8.73 34.97 -26.44
N ASN A 568 8.26 33.75 -26.14
CA ASN A 568 8.22 33.25 -24.77
C ASN A 568 9.61 33.11 -24.16
N GLN A 569 10.55 32.49 -24.86
CA GLN A 569 11.92 32.34 -24.36
C GLN A 569 12.59 33.71 -24.17
N LYS A 570 12.52 34.58 -25.18
CA LYS A 570 13.09 35.92 -25.11
C LYS A 570 12.46 36.78 -24.04
N ALA A 571 11.16 36.65 -23.82
CA ALA A 571 10.48 37.36 -22.74
C ALA A 571 10.93 36.86 -21.36
N THR A 572 11.22 35.55 -21.19
CA THR A 572 11.82 35.01 -19.96
C THR A 572 13.25 35.52 -19.75
N GLU A 573 14.08 35.54 -20.81
CA GLU A 573 15.44 36.11 -20.77
C GLU A 573 15.40 37.60 -20.39
N LEU A 574 14.48 38.35 -20.99
CA LEU A 574 14.28 39.78 -20.72
C LEU A 574 13.76 40.02 -19.29
N ALA A 575 12.80 39.23 -18.83
CA ALA A 575 12.28 39.29 -17.47
C ALA A 575 13.40 39.12 -16.43
N ARG A 576 14.27 38.12 -16.62
CA ARG A 576 15.42 37.89 -15.74
C ARG A 576 16.44 39.03 -15.80
N THR A 577 16.72 39.55 -16.99
CA THR A 577 17.65 40.68 -17.18
C THR A 577 17.13 41.92 -16.48
N GLN A 578 15.85 42.27 -16.67
CA GLN A 578 15.24 43.44 -16.03
C GLN A 578 15.07 43.24 -14.52
N ALA A 579 14.79 42.02 -14.04
CA ALA A 579 14.78 41.73 -12.62
C ALA A 579 16.17 41.93 -11.98
N MET A 580 17.23 41.52 -12.67
CA MET A 580 18.61 41.73 -12.21
C MET A 580 18.97 43.22 -12.18
N GLU A 581 18.61 43.97 -13.24
CA GLU A 581 18.81 45.41 -13.31
C GLU A 581 18.05 46.14 -12.20
N ALA A 582 16.76 45.82 -12.01
CA ALA A 582 15.93 46.35 -10.94
C ALA A 582 16.54 46.07 -9.56
N ALA A 583 17.02 44.84 -9.33
CA ALA A 583 17.66 44.48 -8.08
C ALA A 583 18.93 45.32 -7.82
N ASN A 584 19.75 45.56 -8.85
CA ASN A 584 20.95 46.39 -8.73
C ASN A 584 20.62 47.87 -8.49
N ARG A 585 19.58 48.38 -9.12
CA ARG A 585 19.10 49.77 -8.90
C ARG A 585 18.55 49.97 -7.50
N VAL A 586 17.78 49.00 -7.00
CA VAL A 586 17.27 49.05 -5.62
C VAL A 586 18.40 48.90 -4.61
N ARG A 587 19.38 48.02 -4.84
CA ARG A 587 20.57 47.90 -3.96
C ARG A 587 21.43 49.16 -3.90
N SER A 588 21.54 49.89 -5.00
CA SER A 588 22.31 51.14 -5.08
C SER A 588 21.52 52.36 -4.56
N GLY A 589 20.26 52.19 -4.17
CA GLY A 589 19.38 53.28 -3.75
C GLY A 589 18.91 54.20 -4.90
N SER A 590 19.18 53.83 -6.15
CA SER A 590 18.76 54.61 -7.34
C SER A 590 17.30 54.36 -7.75
N LEU A 591 16.64 53.39 -7.12
CA LEU A 591 15.22 53.08 -7.32
C LEU A 591 14.62 52.52 -6.02
N GLU A 592 13.50 53.05 -5.57
CA GLU A 592 12.78 52.50 -4.42
C GLU A 592 12.10 51.16 -4.77
N PHE A 593 12.10 50.21 -3.83
CA PHE A 593 11.51 48.88 -4.05
C PHE A 593 10.03 48.97 -4.49
N SER A 594 9.25 49.86 -3.87
CA SER A 594 7.84 50.09 -4.21
C SER A 594 7.64 50.74 -5.59
N ALA A 595 8.66 51.39 -6.15
CA ALA A 595 8.60 52.05 -7.45
C ALA A 595 8.98 51.11 -8.62
N VAL A 596 9.54 49.93 -8.34
CA VAL A 596 9.93 48.93 -9.35
C VAL A 596 8.77 48.56 -10.30
N PRO A 597 7.53 48.27 -9.82
CA PRO A 597 6.43 47.93 -10.70
C PRO A 597 6.14 48.99 -11.75
N GLN A 598 6.13 50.26 -11.34
CA GLN A 598 5.90 51.40 -12.23
C GLN A 598 7.09 51.61 -13.19
N ALA A 599 8.33 51.53 -12.70
CA ALA A 599 9.52 51.74 -13.50
C ALA A 599 9.69 50.70 -14.63
N TYR A 600 9.23 49.47 -14.41
CA TYR A 600 9.33 48.37 -15.37
C TYR A 600 8.01 48.01 -16.03
N GLY A 601 6.89 48.67 -15.68
CA GLY A 601 5.56 48.41 -16.23
C GLY A 601 5.07 46.98 -15.96
N ILE A 602 5.22 46.50 -14.72
CA ILE A 602 4.82 45.16 -14.25
C ILE A 602 3.80 45.28 -13.09
N PRO A 603 3.11 44.18 -12.71
CA PRO A 603 2.14 44.21 -11.62
C PRO A 603 2.73 44.65 -10.27
N ASN A 604 1.85 45.16 -9.40
CA ASN A 604 2.20 45.56 -8.03
C ASN A 604 2.75 44.38 -7.20
N PRO A 605 3.52 44.65 -6.13
CA PRO A 605 4.10 43.62 -5.29
C PRO A 605 3.01 42.81 -4.60
N THR A 606 3.22 41.50 -4.47
CA THR A 606 2.41 40.64 -3.62
C THR A 606 3.04 40.59 -2.24
N THR A 607 2.27 40.88 -1.19
CA THR A 607 2.74 40.71 0.20
C THR A 607 2.30 39.36 0.73
N TYR A 608 3.27 38.52 1.04
CA TYR A 608 3.04 37.29 1.79
C TYR A 608 3.09 37.62 3.26
N THR A 609 1.97 37.45 3.96
CA THR A 609 1.85 37.75 5.39
C THR A 609 1.92 36.48 6.22
N GLY A 610 2.45 36.59 7.42
CA GLY A 610 2.37 35.50 8.39
C GLY A 610 3.30 34.32 8.13
N LEU A 611 4.40 34.52 7.38
CA LEU A 611 5.31 33.42 7.05
C LEU A 611 6.02 32.95 8.32
N ARG A 612 6.07 31.63 8.53
CA ARG A 612 6.75 30.98 9.66
C ARG A 612 7.80 29.98 9.19
N ASN A 613 8.88 29.85 9.96
CA ASN A 613 10.02 28.99 9.60
C ASN A 613 9.57 27.52 9.49
N PRO A 614 9.78 26.83 8.34
CA PRO A 614 9.38 25.44 8.15
C PRO A 614 10.03 24.44 9.14
N GLN A 615 11.15 24.80 9.77
CA GLN A 615 11.87 23.95 10.72
C GLN A 615 11.23 23.89 12.11
N SER A 616 10.23 24.72 12.43
CA SER A 616 9.56 24.72 13.74
C SER A 616 8.54 23.58 13.93
N GLY A 617 8.42 22.66 12.98
CA GLY A 617 7.53 21.49 13.07
C GLY A 617 6.03 21.79 12.92
N GLN A 618 5.63 23.07 12.88
CA GLN A 618 4.27 23.52 12.59
C GLN A 618 4.19 24.09 11.16
N GLN A 619 3.98 23.23 10.17
CA GLN A 619 3.60 23.71 8.83
C GLN A 619 2.10 24.06 8.84
N ARG A 620 1.76 25.35 8.73
CA ARG A 620 0.38 25.77 8.41
C ARG A 620 0.07 25.52 6.94
N GLU A 621 -1.22 25.28 6.63
CA GLU A 621 -1.76 25.28 5.25
C GLU A 621 -1.40 26.56 4.47
N GLU A 622 -1.19 27.68 5.19
CA GLU A 622 -0.80 28.98 4.64
C GLU A 622 0.59 28.95 3.98
N ASN A 623 1.55 28.19 4.50
CA ASN A 623 2.87 27.99 3.86
C ASN A 623 2.79 27.12 2.60
N ALA A 624 1.75 26.30 2.44
CA ALA A 624 1.63 25.36 1.32
C ALA A 624 1.40 26.06 -0.03
N ARG A 625 0.98 27.32 -0.03
CA ARG A 625 0.69 28.11 -1.24
C ARG A 625 1.85 29.04 -1.65
N VAL A 626 2.97 29.02 -0.92
CA VAL A 626 4.11 29.92 -1.14
C VAL A 626 5.28 29.15 -1.77
N ASP A 627 5.89 29.73 -2.80
CA ASP A 627 7.07 29.13 -3.44
C ASP A 627 8.19 28.88 -2.42
N ARG A 628 8.79 27.69 -2.47
CA ARG A 628 9.79 27.24 -1.50
C ARG A 628 10.99 28.18 -1.42
N GLU A 629 11.37 28.75 -2.57
CA GLU A 629 12.47 29.69 -2.71
C GLU A 629 12.17 31.02 -2.01
N ILE A 630 10.90 31.48 -2.04
CA ILE A 630 10.45 32.67 -1.30
C ILE A 630 10.52 32.40 0.20
N LEU A 631 10.00 31.26 0.66
CA LEU A 631 10.06 30.85 2.07
C LEU A 631 11.51 30.77 2.58
N SER A 632 12.41 30.16 1.82
CA SER A 632 13.83 30.07 2.20
C SER A 632 14.50 31.44 2.32
N GLN A 633 14.14 32.38 1.45
CA GLN A 633 14.74 33.72 1.44
C GLN A 633 14.11 34.63 2.50
N ALA A 634 12.82 34.45 2.82
CA ALA A 634 12.11 35.18 3.87
C ALA A 634 12.85 35.17 5.22
N PHE A 635 13.43 34.02 5.60
CA PHE A 635 14.14 33.83 6.87
C PHE A 635 15.65 34.10 6.81
N THR A 636 16.20 34.45 5.64
CA THR A 636 17.60 34.87 5.49
C THR A 636 17.74 36.37 5.19
N LEU A 637 16.64 37.03 4.82
CA LEU A 637 16.57 38.48 4.65
C LEU A 637 16.88 39.22 5.95
N THR A 638 17.70 40.26 5.86
CA THR A 638 17.91 41.24 6.93
C THR A 638 17.08 42.49 6.67
N GLN A 639 16.69 43.19 7.73
CA GLN A 639 15.96 44.47 7.65
C GLN A 639 16.64 45.44 6.67
N ASP A 640 15.83 46.08 5.83
CA ASP A 640 16.22 47.04 4.78
C ASP A 640 17.06 46.51 3.60
N LYS A 641 17.37 45.21 3.55
CA LYS A 641 17.98 44.59 2.36
C LYS A 641 16.95 43.89 1.49
N ILE A 642 17.24 43.83 0.19
CA ILE A 642 16.49 43.01 -0.76
C ILE A 642 17.23 41.71 -1.06
N ALA A 643 16.49 40.65 -1.33
CA ALA A 643 17.01 39.40 -1.88
C ALA A 643 16.57 39.27 -3.35
N GLY A 644 17.43 38.63 -4.15
CA GLY A 644 17.10 38.23 -5.52
C GLY A 644 17.82 38.98 -6.65
N PRO A 645 17.39 38.79 -7.91
CA PRO A 645 16.22 37.99 -8.28
C PRO A 645 16.40 36.52 -7.89
N VAL A 646 15.39 35.97 -7.22
CA VAL A 646 15.29 34.57 -6.84
C VAL A 646 14.46 33.88 -7.93
N ASP A 647 14.94 32.78 -8.49
CA ASP A 647 14.19 32.04 -9.50
C ASP A 647 13.05 31.26 -8.82
N THR A 648 11.81 31.75 -8.98
CA THR A 648 10.58 31.12 -8.47
C THR A 648 9.83 30.40 -9.60
N LEU A 649 8.79 29.61 -9.28
CA LEU A 649 8.01 28.91 -10.31
C LEU A 649 7.32 29.88 -11.29
N GLN A 650 6.97 31.08 -10.82
CA GLN A 650 6.31 32.10 -11.62
C GLN A 650 7.29 32.96 -12.42
N GLY A 651 8.53 33.10 -11.95
CA GLY A 651 9.58 33.89 -12.59
C GLY A 651 10.63 34.43 -11.62
N PRO A 652 11.58 35.24 -12.11
CA PRO A 652 12.56 35.92 -11.27
C PRO A 652 11.88 36.93 -10.34
N THR A 653 12.10 36.81 -9.03
CA THR A 653 11.37 37.56 -8.01
C THR A 653 12.32 38.32 -7.08
N LEU A 654 12.06 39.61 -6.85
CA LEU A 654 12.74 40.42 -5.84
C LEU A 654 11.94 40.36 -4.54
N LEU A 655 12.63 40.20 -3.41
CA LEU A 655 12.00 40.09 -2.10
C LEU A 655 12.53 41.18 -1.18
N LYS A 656 11.63 41.79 -0.39
CA LYS A 656 11.98 42.71 0.70
C LYS A 656 11.20 42.34 1.94
N LEU A 657 11.88 42.34 3.09
CA LEU A 657 11.23 42.16 4.39
C LEU A 657 10.30 43.37 4.64
N ALA A 658 9.00 43.12 4.79
CA ALA A 658 7.99 44.14 5.03
C ALA A 658 7.74 44.34 6.54
N LYS A 659 7.68 43.24 7.29
CA LYS A 659 7.49 43.23 8.74
C LYS A 659 8.16 42.00 9.34
N GLU A 660 8.74 42.16 10.52
CA GLU A 660 9.21 41.05 11.35
C GLU A 660 8.54 41.16 12.72
N THR A 661 7.82 40.11 13.10
CA THR A 661 7.27 39.96 14.45
C THR A 661 8.21 39.01 15.19
N PRO A 662 8.97 39.50 16.19
CA PRO A 662 9.93 38.69 16.91
C PRO A 662 9.23 37.60 17.73
N GLU A 663 9.99 36.56 18.05
CA GLU A 663 9.55 35.53 18.98
C GLU A 663 9.20 36.18 20.33
N HIS A 664 8.03 35.84 20.85
CA HIS A 664 7.58 36.31 22.15
C HIS A 664 6.66 35.28 22.82
N LEU A 665 6.56 35.39 24.14
CA LEU A 665 5.57 34.68 24.91
C LEU A 665 4.23 35.41 24.77
N PRO A 666 3.16 34.74 24.32
CA PRO A 666 1.87 35.40 24.14
C PRO A 666 1.21 35.72 25.49
N GLU A 667 0.35 36.73 25.50
CA GLU A 667 -0.69 36.84 26.52
C GLU A 667 -1.78 35.77 26.32
N ILE A 668 -2.47 35.38 27.39
CA ILE A 668 -3.52 34.37 27.28
C ILE A 668 -4.64 34.78 26.32
N SER A 669 -4.90 36.09 26.19
CA SER A 669 -5.86 36.67 25.25
C SER A 669 -5.52 36.37 23.79
N GLU A 670 -4.23 36.24 23.45
CA GLU A 670 -3.76 35.97 22.08
C GLU A 670 -3.94 34.50 21.68
N VAL A 671 -3.89 33.60 22.66
CA VAL A 671 -3.96 32.14 22.47
C VAL A 671 -5.10 31.51 23.25
N GLU A 672 -6.13 32.27 23.63
CA GLU A 672 -7.17 31.84 24.56
C GLU A 672 -7.87 30.56 24.10
N LYS A 673 -8.20 30.49 22.80
CA LYS A 673 -8.81 29.30 22.21
C LYS A 673 -7.88 28.08 22.30
N GLN A 674 -6.62 28.24 21.93
CA GLN A 674 -5.64 27.16 21.95
C GLN A 674 -5.34 26.70 23.38
N ALA A 675 -5.19 27.65 24.31
CA ALA A 675 -5.01 27.37 25.72
C ALA A 675 -6.23 26.66 26.33
N ASN A 676 -7.45 27.06 25.97
CA ASN A 676 -8.68 26.38 26.36
C ASN A 676 -8.72 24.95 25.84
N ASP A 677 -8.46 24.75 24.55
CA ASP A 677 -8.52 23.42 23.94
C ASP A 677 -7.49 22.46 24.56
N GLU A 678 -6.25 22.92 24.79
CA GLU A 678 -5.21 22.13 25.44
C GLU A 678 -5.50 21.88 26.93
N TYR A 679 -5.99 22.88 27.65
CA TYR A 679 -6.39 22.72 29.06
C TYR A 679 -7.52 21.72 29.22
N ARG A 680 -8.54 21.78 28.35
CA ARG A 680 -9.67 20.84 28.37
C ARG A 680 -9.23 19.41 28.15
N LYS A 681 -8.23 19.16 27.31
CA LYS A 681 -7.63 17.83 27.15
C LYS A 681 -6.98 17.35 28.43
N VAL A 682 -6.18 18.20 29.10
CA VAL A 682 -5.52 17.86 30.37
C VAL A 682 -6.56 17.49 31.44
N VAL A 683 -7.58 18.33 31.62
CA VAL A 683 -8.66 18.06 32.60
C VAL A 683 -9.43 16.80 32.22
N ALA A 684 -9.72 16.59 30.94
CA ALA A 684 -10.41 15.39 30.48
C ALA A 684 -9.60 14.11 30.73
N THR A 685 -8.27 14.16 30.57
CA THR A 685 -7.36 13.07 30.96
C THR A 685 -7.42 12.81 32.47
N GLU A 686 -7.42 13.86 33.30
CA GLU A 686 -7.57 13.71 34.76
C GLU A 686 -8.92 13.09 35.14
N LEU A 687 -10.02 13.54 34.52
CA LEU A 687 -11.37 13.00 34.77
C LEU A 687 -11.47 11.52 34.37
N ALA A 688 -10.91 11.14 33.21
CA ALA A 688 -10.88 9.75 32.76
C ALA A 688 -10.05 8.85 33.69
N ARG A 689 -8.90 9.35 34.15
CA ARG A 689 -8.06 8.68 35.14
C ARG A 689 -8.84 8.48 36.44
N ASP A 690 -9.38 9.56 36.99
CA ASP A 690 -10.08 9.55 38.27
C ASP A 690 -11.32 8.64 38.22
N ARG A 691 -11.99 8.55 37.06
CA ARG A 691 -13.09 7.59 36.85
C ARG A 691 -12.65 6.15 37.10
N ILE A 692 -11.56 5.71 36.45
CA ILE A 692 -11.06 4.34 36.57
C ILE A 692 -10.45 4.10 37.95
N TRP A 693 -9.75 5.09 38.50
CA TRP A 693 -9.20 5.02 39.86
C TRP A 693 -10.29 4.86 40.91
N ASN A 694 -11.42 5.57 40.79
CA ASN A 694 -12.54 5.43 41.73
C ASN A 694 -13.17 4.04 41.65
N VAL A 695 -13.30 3.46 40.45
CA VAL A 695 -13.77 2.06 40.28
C VAL A 695 -12.79 1.09 40.94
N TRP A 696 -11.48 1.29 40.75
CA TRP A 696 -10.46 0.47 41.39
C TRP A 696 -10.47 0.61 42.93
N ILE A 697 -10.61 1.83 43.45
CA ILE A 697 -10.68 2.10 44.90
C ILE A 697 -11.92 1.46 45.53
N ASP A 698 -13.09 1.57 44.87
CA ASP A 698 -14.32 0.96 45.37
C ASP A 698 -14.22 -0.57 45.40
N MET A 699 -13.60 -1.14 44.36
CA MET A 699 -13.32 -2.56 44.28
C MET A 699 -12.40 -3.01 45.45
N GLU A 700 -11.25 -2.36 45.65
CA GLU A 700 -10.32 -2.70 46.75
C GLU A 700 -10.92 -2.55 48.16
N LYS A 701 -11.89 -1.63 48.34
CA LYS A 701 -12.48 -1.35 49.66
C LYS A 701 -13.74 -2.15 49.96
N HIS A 702 -14.57 -2.41 48.95
CA HIS A 702 -15.95 -2.85 49.16
C HIS A 702 -16.36 -4.04 48.28
N SER A 703 -15.60 -4.39 47.23
CA SER A 703 -15.99 -5.45 46.31
C SER A 703 -14.84 -6.09 45.55
N ASP A 704 -14.60 -7.39 45.72
CA ASP A 704 -13.65 -8.14 44.88
C ASP A 704 -14.10 -8.31 43.41
N SER A 705 -15.22 -7.69 43.01
CA SER A 705 -15.83 -7.80 41.69
C SER A 705 -15.84 -6.47 40.95
N LEU A 706 -15.22 -6.44 39.77
CA LEU A 706 -15.20 -5.27 38.90
C LEU A 706 -16.61 -4.82 38.52
N ARG A 707 -17.53 -5.77 38.27
CA ARG A 707 -18.93 -5.46 37.91
C ARG A 707 -19.68 -4.74 39.00
N ALA A 708 -19.53 -5.19 40.24
CA ALA A 708 -20.22 -4.57 41.36
C ALA A 708 -19.68 -3.16 41.63
N ALA A 709 -18.35 -2.99 41.63
CA ALA A 709 -17.72 -1.68 41.79
C ALA A 709 -18.09 -0.69 40.67
N ALA A 710 -18.08 -1.16 39.42
CA ALA A 710 -18.50 -0.37 38.27
C ALA A 710 -19.99 0.02 38.38
N GLN A 711 -20.87 -0.89 38.79
CA GLN A 711 -22.30 -0.60 38.94
C GLN A 711 -22.57 0.47 40.02
N THR A 712 -21.88 0.42 41.17
CA THR A 712 -21.98 1.44 42.24
C THR A 712 -21.70 2.84 41.71
N LEU A 713 -20.72 2.96 40.81
CA LEU A 713 -20.27 4.23 40.25
C LEU A 713 -20.94 4.56 38.90
N GLY A 714 -21.80 3.69 38.37
CA GLY A 714 -22.46 3.85 37.07
C GLY A 714 -21.51 3.73 35.88
N ALA A 715 -20.43 2.95 35.99
CA ALA A 715 -19.52 2.64 34.89
C ALA A 715 -19.97 1.38 34.14
N GLU A 716 -19.81 1.39 32.82
CA GLU A 716 -20.14 0.24 31.97
C GLU A 716 -19.03 -0.82 32.03
N VAL A 717 -19.41 -2.09 32.23
CA VAL A 717 -18.48 -3.23 32.15
C VAL A 717 -18.72 -4.00 30.86
N LYS A 718 -17.66 -4.17 30.08
CA LYS A 718 -17.63 -4.96 28.86
C LYS A 718 -16.94 -6.29 29.13
N THR A 719 -17.23 -7.31 28.32
CA THR A 719 -16.63 -8.65 28.43
C THR A 719 -16.03 -9.05 27.10
N SER A 720 -14.82 -9.61 27.14
CA SER A 720 -14.17 -10.14 25.94
C SER A 720 -14.79 -11.49 25.51
N GLU A 721 -14.60 -11.81 24.24
CA GLU A 721 -14.66 -13.21 23.79
C GLU A 721 -13.54 -14.04 24.44
N PHE A 722 -13.62 -15.37 24.33
CA PHE A 722 -12.52 -16.23 24.79
C PHE A 722 -11.25 -16.00 23.97
N PHE A 723 -10.13 -15.85 24.65
CA PHE A 723 -8.80 -15.73 24.03
C PHE A 723 -7.76 -16.54 24.80
N GLU A 724 -6.67 -16.90 24.13
CA GLU A 724 -5.54 -17.61 24.73
C GLU A 724 -4.56 -16.61 25.37
N PRO A 725 -4.04 -16.88 26.58
CA PRO A 725 -3.06 -15.99 27.21
C PRO A 725 -1.82 -15.76 26.32
N GLY A 726 -1.56 -14.50 25.97
CA GLY A 726 -0.46 -14.12 25.07
C GLY A 726 -0.87 -13.91 23.62
N SER A 727 -2.09 -14.31 23.23
CA SER A 727 -2.69 -13.96 21.94
C SER A 727 -3.35 -12.57 21.98
N PRO A 728 -3.50 -11.88 20.84
CA PRO A 728 -4.25 -10.64 20.75
C PRO A 728 -5.71 -10.85 21.21
N ILE A 729 -6.20 -10.00 22.11
CA ILE A 729 -7.58 -10.10 22.59
C ILE A 729 -8.52 -9.52 21.52
N PRO A 730 -9.60 -10.22 21.13
CA PRO A 730 -10.61 -9.67 20.24
C PRO A 730 -11.17 -8.34 20.77
N GLY A 731 -11.12 -7.29 19.95
CA GLY A 731 -11.45 -5.91 20.35
C GLY A 731 -10.27 -5.06 20.85
N PHE A 732 -9.12 -5.68 21.14
CA PHE A 732 -7.88 -5.01 21.60
C PHE A 732 -6.64 -5.43 20.78
N SER A 733 -6.82 -5.89 19.54
CA SER A 733 -5.76 -6.54 18.75
C SER A 733 -4.49 -5.68 18.60
N ASN A 734 -4.60 -4.36 18.69
CA ASN A 734 -3.49 -3.41 18.59
C ASN A 734 -3.09 -2.74 19.92
N ASN A 735 -3.70 -3.10 21.06
CA ASN A 735 -3.42 -2.50 22.37
C ASN A 735 -2.41 -3.35 23.16
N SER A 736 -1.12 -3.02 23.06
CA SER A 736 -0.05 -3.80 23.69
C SER A 736 -0.11 -3.81 25.22
N VAL A 737 -0.64 -2.75 25.85
CA VAL A 737 -0.71 -2.63 27.31
C VAL A 737 -1.76 -3.58 27.87
N VAL A 738 -2.96 -3.58 27.30
CA VAL A 738 -4.05 -4.47 27.70
C VAL A 738 -3.70 -5.93 27.40
N ASN A 739 -3.14 -6.22 26.22
CA ASN A 739 -2.73 -7.58 25.85
C ASN A 739 -1.67 -8.13 26.82
N TYR A 740 -0.65 -7.33 27.16
CA TYR A 740 0.38 -7.74 28.11
C TYR A 740 -0.17 -7.94 29.52
N ALA A 741 -1.01 -7.02 30.01
CA ALA A 741 -1.58 -7.11 31.35
C ALA A 741 -2.54 -8.30 31.48
N ALA A 742 -3.41 -8.53 30.49
CA ALA A 742 -4.32 -9.66 30.46
C ALA A 742 -3.57 -11.00 30.42
N ALA A 743 -2.46 -11.08 29.67
CA ALA A 743 -1.59 -12.25 29.65
C ALA A 743 -0.93 -12.54 31.02
N GLY A 744 -0.96 -11.61 31.97
CA GLY A 744 -0.48 -11.79 33.35
C GLY A 744 -1.52 -12.38 34.31
N LEU A 745 -2.80 -12.40 33.95
CA LEU A 745 -3.88 -12.88 34.81
C LEU A 745 -3.91 -14.41 34.87
N ARG A 746 -3.80 -14.98 36.08
CA ARG A 746 -3.60 -16.44 36.28
C ARG A 746 -4.79 -17.17 36.90
N VAL A 747 -5.68 -16.47 37.59
CA VAL A 747 -6.85 -17.04 38.27
C VAL A 747 -8.10 -16.20 37.98
N ALA A 748 -9.30 -16.80 38.02
CA ALA A 748 -10.55 -16.06 37.92
C ALA A 748 -10.69 -15.08 39.11
N GLY A 749 -11.19 -13.89 38.85
CA GLY A 749 -11.25 -12.78 39.80
C GLY A 749 -9.96 -11.96 39.94
N ALA A 750 -8.82 -12.41 39.38
CA ALA A 750 -7.61 -11.61 39.40
C ALA A 750 -7.80 -10.32 38.61
N THR A 751 -7.43 -9.19 39.22
CA THR A 751 -7.58 -7.85 38.64
C THR A 751 -6.22 -7.19 38.49
N THR A 752 -6.07 -6.32 37.49
CA THR A 752 -4.88 -5.50 37.33
C THR A 752 -4.94 -4.24 38.19
N SER A 753 -3.80 -3.56 38.34
CA SER A 753 -3.83 -2.13 38.60
C SER A 753 -4.44 -1.38 37.41
N VAL A 754 -4.75 -0.10 37.58
CA VAL A 754 -5.15 0.74 36.45
C VAL A 754 -4.05 0.76 35.39
N LEU A 755 -4.46 0.52 34.15
CA LEU A 755 -3.59 0.49 32.98
C LEU A 755 -3.74 1.80 32.22
N GLU A 756 -2.62 2.36 31.79
CA GLU A 756 -2.56 3.58 30.99
C GLU A 756 -2.11 3.21 29.57
N ASP A 757 -2.91 3.54 28.57
CA ASP A 757 -2.59 3.29 27.16
C ASP A 757 -1.97 4.54 26.52
N PRO A 758 -0.63 4.56 26.29
CA PRO A 758 0.03 5.72 25.72
C PRO A 758 -0.20 5.80 24.19
N PRO A 759 -0.23 7.00 23.61
CA PRO A 759 -0.37 7.18 22.16
C PRO A 759 0.82 6.57 21.38
N MET A 760 0.54 6.03 20.18
CA MET A 760 1.52 5.31 19.35
C MET A 760 2.74 6.13 18.87
N ASN A 761 2.74 7.47 19.01
CA ASN A 761 3.82 8.33 18.54
C ASN A 761 4.74 8.80 19.69
N GLN A 762 5.90 8.16 19.81
CA GLN A 762 6.86 8.37 20.91
C GLN A 762 7.68 9.67 20.81
N GLN A 763 7.55 10.45 19.73
CA GLN A 763 8.32 11.68 19.55
C GLN A 763 7.69 12.92 20.20
N ASN A 764 6.46 12.82 20.70
CA ASN A 764 5.76 13.95 21.33
C ASN A 764 4.90 13.40 22.48
N PRO A 765 5.02 13.90 23.73
CA PRO A 765 4.18 13.47 24.84
C PRO A 765 2.75 13.94 24.62
N GLN A 766 2.00 13.17 23.83
CA GLN A 766 0.56 13.31 23.66
C GLN A 766 -0.15 12.77 24.92
N PRO A 767 -1.36 13.25 25.24
CA PRO A 767 -2.12 12.74 26.38
C PRO A 767 -2.41 11.24 26.22
N ILE A 768 -2.53 10.55 27.36
CA ILE A 768 -2.91 9.13 27.44
C ILE A 768 -4.19 8.92 26.63
N HIS A 769 -4.23 7.87 25.79
CA HIS A 769 -5.34 7.60 24.88
C HIS A 769 -6.53 6.94 25.60
N ALA A 770 -6.24 6.08 26.58
CA ALA A 770 -7.28 5.40 27.33
C ALA A 770 -6.75 4.92 28.69
N TYR A 771 -7.66 4.79 29.66
CA TYR A 771 -7.43 4.10 30.91
C TYR A 771 -8.27 2.84 30.98
N TYR A 772 -7.66 1.73 31.42
CA TYR A 772 -8.35 0.44 31.55
C TYR A 772 -8.21 -0.12 32.95
N LEU A 773 -9.26 -0.80 33.41
CA LEU A 773 -9.19 -1.72 34.54
C LEU A 773 -9.75 -3.06 34.08
N ILE A 774 -8.93 -4.12 34.19
CA ILE A 774 -9.30 -5.44 33.66
C ILE A 774 -9.30 -6.49 34.79
N GLN A 775 -10.34 -7.31 34.82
CA GLN A 775 -10.47 -8.44 35.73
C GLN A 775 -10.66 -9.74 34.93
N CYS A 776 -10.02 -10.81 35.36
CA CYS A 776 -10.21 -12.14 34.82
C CYS A 776 -11.62 -12.63 35.16
N ALA A 777 -12.51 -12.70 34.16
CA ALA A 777 -13.89 -13.13 34.37
C ALA A 777 -14.00 -14.66 34.48
N THR A 778 -13.34 -15.38 33.56
CA THR A 778 -13.43 -16.84 33.50
C THR A 778 -12.15 -17.42 32.92
N ILE A 779 -11.66 -18.52 33.51
CA ILE A 779 -10.55 -19.32 32.96
C ILE A 779 -11.09 -20.71 32.67
N GLU A 780 -10.87 -21.17 31.45
CA GLU A 780 -10.98 -22.57 31.10
C GLU A 780 -9.58 -23.15 30.98
N GLU A 781 -9.25 -24.07 31.90
CA GLU A 781 -7.94 -24.73 31.90
C GLU A 781 -7.79 -25.64 30.69
N SER A 782 -6.53 -25.83 30.27
CA SER A 782 -6.26 -26.74 29.17
C SER A 782 -6.72 -28.15 29.53
N ARG A 783 -7.52 -28.73 28.64
CA ARG A 783 -8.05 -30.07 28.82
C ARG A 783 -8.05 -30.81 27.49
N LEU A 784 -7.92 -32.12 27.58
CA LEU A 784 -8.22 -32.97 26.45
C LEU A 784 -9.73 -32.95 26.22
N PRO A 785 -10.18 -32.83 24.96
CA PRO A 785 -11.59 -32.90 24.65
C PRO A 785 -12.10 -34.32 24.86
N ARG A 786 -13.41 -34.50 25.04
CA ARG A 786 -14.03 -35.81 24.84
C ARG A 786 -14.20 -36.07 23.34
N PHE A 787 -14.20 -37.34 22.95
CA PHE A 787 -14.38 -37.71 21.55
C PHE A 787 -15.60 -37.03 20.92
N ASP A 788 -16.75 -37.02 21.61
CA ASP A 788 -17.97 -36.37 21.10
C ASP A 788 -17.85 -34.85 20.87
N GLU A 789 -16.95 -34.17 21.56
CA GLU A 789 -16.73 -32.72 21.42
C GLU A 789 -15.96 -32.36 20.16
N VAL A 790 -15.14 -33.30 19.64
CA VAL A 790 -14.24 -33.07 18.48
C VAL A 790 -14.39 -34.12 17.38
N LYS A 791 -15.34 -35.05 17.47
CA LYS A 791 -15.50 -36.16 16.50
C LYS A 791 -15.64 -35.70 15.06
N GLY A 792 -16.20 -34.52 14.82
CA GLY A 792 -16.28 -33.92 13.49
C GLY A 792 -14.90 -33.58 12.95
N ASP A 793 -14.11 -32.85 13.74
CA ASP A 793 -12.75 -32.43 13.40
C ASP A 793 -11.82 -33.63 13.25
N VAL A 794 -11.88 -34.58 14.18
CA VAL A 794 -11.09 -35.83 14.11
C VAL A 794 -11.40 -36.63 12.84
N ARG A 795 -12.69 -36.77 12.51
CA ARG A 795 -13.10 -37.49 11.30
C ARG A 795 -12.58 -36.77 10.06
N LYS A 796 -12.70 -35.44 10.03
CA LYS A 796 -12.19 -34.62 8.95
C LYS A 796 -10.68 -34.79 8.78
N ASP A 797 -9.92 -34.78 9.87
CA ASP A 797 -8.46 -34.92 9.85
C ASP A 797 -8.01 -36.29 9.34
N LEU A 798 -8.65 -37.36 9.83
CA LEU A 798 -8.40 -38.72 9.33
C LEU A 798 -8.76 -38.85 7.84
N GLN A 799 -9.85 -38.22 7.41
CA GLN A 799 -10.24 -38.22 5.99
C GLN A 799 -9.25 -37.42 5.14
N LEU A 800 -8.76 -36.26 5.61
CA LEU A 800 -7.72 -35.48 4.92
C LEU A 800 -6.42 -36.27 4.78
N GLU A 801 -5.96 -36.94 5.85
CA GLU A 801 -4.73 -37.76 5.82
C GLU A 801 -4.84 -38.92 4.82
N ARG A 802 -5.99 -39.60 4.78
CA ARG A 802 -6.27 -40.68 3.82
C ARG A 802 -6.48 -40.18 2.40
N ALA A 803 -7.01 -38.97 2.24
CA ALA A 803 -7.30 -38.37 0.95
C ALA A 803 -6.08 -37.72 0.28
N ALA A 804 -5.11 -37.25 1.07
CA ALA A 804 -3.93 -36.56 0.55
C ALA A 804 -3.15 -37.38 -0.50
N PRO A 805 -2.87 -38.70 -0.34
CA PRO A 805 -2.22 -39.48 -1.39
C PRO A 805 -3.05 -39.58 -2.68
N ILE A 806 -4.38 -39.59 -2.58
CA ILE A 806 -5.29 -39.67 -3.74
C ILE A 806 -5.28 -38.33 -4.50
N ALA A 807 -5.31 -37.21 -3.78
CA ALA A 807 -5.20 -35.87 -4.36
C ALA A 807 -3.82 -35.67 -5.01
N MET A 808 -2.74 -36.14 -4.37
CA MET A 808 -1.39 -36.13 -4.92
C MET A 808 -1.29 -36.91 -6.23
N ALA A 809 -1.74 -38.16 -6.24
CA ALA A 809 -1.74 -38.99 -7.45
C ALA A 809 -2.59 -38.39 -8.57
N SER A 810 -3.71 -37.73 -8.23
CA SER A 810 -4.54 -37.01 -9.20
C SER A 810 -3.81 -35.80 -9.80
N ALA A 811 -3.09 -35.05 -8.96
CA ALA A 811 -2.26 -33.93 -9.39
C ALA A 811 -1.08 -34.38 -10.28
N GLU A 812 -0.42 -35.48 -9.93
CA GLU A 812 0.68 -36.06 -10.72
C GLU A 812 0.19 -36.58 -12.08
N ASN A 813 -0.96 -37.25 -12.11
CA ASN A 813 -1.57 -37.72 -13.35
C ASN A 813 -1.96 -36.54 -14.25
N ALA A 814 -2.56 -35.49 -13.70
CA ALA A 814 -2.86 -34.28 -14.45
C ALA A 814 -1.58 -33.60 -14.97
N LEU A 815 -0.54 -33.47 -14.16
CA LEU A 815 0.74 -32.91 -14.59
C LEU A 815 1.37 -33.72 -15.74
N ASN A 816 1.32 -35.05 -15.67
CA ASN A 816 1.81 -35.95 -16.71
C ASN A 816 1.00 -35.82 -18.00
N ASP A 817 -0.33 -35.77 -17.91
CA ASP A 817 -1.23 -35.60 -19.04
C ASP A 817 -0.98 -34.27 -19.75
N ILE A 818 -0.93 -33.16 -19.01
CA ILE A 818 -0.63 -31.82 -19.55
C ILE A 818 0.76 -31.81 -20.20
N SER A 819 1.75 -32.41 -19.54
CA SER A 819 3.12 -32.53 -20.08
C SER A 819 3.17 -33.35 -21.37
N SER A 820 2.34 -34.39 -21.50
CA SER A 820 2.26 -35.21 -22.72
C SER A 820 1.62 -34.45 -23.88
N ILE A 821 0.55 -33.67 -23.62
CA ILE A 821 -0.13 -32.82 -24.61
C ILE A 821 0.85 -31.76 -25.14
N LEU A 822 1.63 -31.13 -24.25
CA LEU A 822 2.66 -30.16 -24.65
C LEU A 822 3.78 -30.78 -25.50
N LYS A 823 4.10 -32.07 -25.31
CA LYS A 823 5.12 -32.79 -26.11
C LYS A 823 4.59 -33.26 -27.46
N ALA A 824 3.30 -33.56 -27.59
CA ALA A 824 2.68 -34.08 -28.80
C ALA A 824 2.33 -32.99 -29.85
N ALA A 825 2.29 -31.72 -29.44
CA ALA A 825 2.08 -30.59 -30.34
C ALA A 825 3.29 -30.40 -31.29
N THR A 826 3.15 -30.79 -32.56
CA THR A 826 4.20 -30.86 -33.59
C THR A 826 4.37 -29.59 -34.44
N ALA A 827 3.75 -28.46 -34.08
CA ALA A 827 3.85 -27.21 -34.84
C ALA A 827 5.07 -26.34 -34.43
N PRO A 828 5.69 -25.60 -35.37
CA PRO A 828 6.87 -24.79 -35.09
C PRO A 828 6.57 -23.64 -34.10
N PHE A 829 7.48 -23.48 -33.15
CA PHE A 829 7.46 -22.65 -31.96
C PHE A 829 6.98 -21.19 -32.17
N SER A 830 5.81 -20.84 -31.65
CA SER A 830 5.44 -19.44 -31.32
C SER A 830 5.45 -19.23 -29.79
N ALA A 831 5.67 -17.98 -29.37
CA ALA A 831 6.07 -17.58 -28.02
C ALA A 831 4.97 -17.62 -26.93
N SER A 832 3.82 -18.25 -27.16
CA SER A 832 2.72 -18.36 -26.18
C SER A 832 2.42 -19.84 -25.89
N ARG A 833 3.19 -20.44 -24.98
CA ARG A 833 3.16 -21.88 -24.68
C ARG A 833 2.30 -22.24 -23.46
N SER A 834 1.23 -21.52 -23.16
CA SER A 834 0.27 -21.93 -22.13
C SER A 834 -0.76 -22.91 -22.69
N ILE A 835 -1.07 -23.97 -21.96
CA ILE A 835 -2.26 -24.79 -22.23
C ILE A 835 -3.45 -24.01 -21.67
N ASP A 836 -4.61 -24.10 -22.31
CA ASP A 836 -5.84 -23.63 -21.70
C ASP A 836 -6.20 -24.59 -20.54
N LEU A 837 -5.74 -24.26 -19.34
CA LEU A 837 -6.05 -25.03 -18.14
C LEU A 837 -7.53 -25.01 -17.81
N GLY A 838 -8.29 -24.01 -18.27
CA GLY A 838 -9.75 -23.98 -18.16
C GLY A 838 -10.41 -25.08 -18.98
N SER A 839 -10.01 -25.28 -20.24
CA SER A 839 -10.52 -26.38 -21.06
C SER A 839 -10.07 -27.73 -20.52
N PHE A 840 -8.80 -27.87 -20.16
CA PHE A 840 -8.28 -29.10 -19.54
C PHE A 840 -9.03 -29.44 -18.24
N ALA A 841 -9.27 -28.45 -17.38
CA ALA A 841 -10.01 -28.63 -16.14
C ALA A 841 -11.47 -29.03 -16.39
N ARG A 842 -12.15 -28.41 -17.36
CA ARG A 842 -13.54 -28.74 -17.71
C ARG A 842 -13.68 -30.17 -18.24
N GLU A 843 -12.80 -30.58 -19.14
CA GLU A 843 -12.80 -31.94 -19.71
C GLU A 843 -12.55 -33.02 -18.65
N ARG A 844 -11.74 -32.70 -17.64
CA ARG A 844 -11.36 -33.63 -16.57
C ARG A 844 -12.12 -33.40 -15.26
N HIS A 845 -13.11 -32.51 -15.25
CA HIS A 845 -13.87 -32.10 -14.06
C HIS A 845 -13.00 -31.66 -12.86
N LEU A 846 -11.92 -30.94 -13.12
CA LEU A 846 -10.98 -30.42 -12.11
C LEU A 846 -11.34 -28.98 -11.71
N LYS A 847 -10.94 -28.58 -10.50
CA LYS A 847 -11.12 -27.21 -10.01
C LYS A 847 -9.96 -26.32 -10.47
N LEU A 848 -10.27 -25.34 -11.31
CA LEU A 848 -9.35 -24.27 -11.69
C LEU A 848 -9.47 -23.12 -10.69
N VAL A 849 -8.36 -22.73 -10.10
CA VAL A 849 -8.23 -21.42 -9.43
C VAL A 849 -7.76 -20.45 -10.51
N GLY A 850 -8.62 -19.47 -10.79
CA GLY A 850 -8.44 -18.52 -11.88
C GLY A 850 -7.15 -17.70 -11.77
N PRO A 851 -6.86 -16.84 -12.76
CA PRO A 851 -5.60 -16.12 -12.86
C PRO A 851 -5.31 -15.29 -11.60
N VAL A 852 -4.35 -15.74 -10.79
CA VAL A 852 -3.85 -15.00 -9.63
C VAL A 852 -2.60 -14.25 -10.03
N THR A 853 -2.53 -12.98 -9.68
CA THR A 853 -1.33 -12.17 -9.97
C THR A 853 -0.44 -12.14 -8.74
N VAL A 854 0.76 -12.72 -8.86
CA VAL A 854 1.70 -12.88 -7.75
C VAL A 854 2.88 -11.91 -7.85
N ARG A 855 3.24 -11.31 -6.72
CA ARG A 855 4.47 -10.52 -6.52
C ARG A 855 5.41 -11.25 -5.57
N LEU A 856 6.71 -11.15 -5.83
CA LEU A 856 7.76 -11.75 -4.99
C LEU A 856 7.73 -11.22 -3.54
N ASP A 857 7.18 -10.02 -3.31
CA ASP A 857 7.17 -9.34 -2.02
C ASP A 857 5.81 -9.37 -1.28
N THR A 858 4.78 -10.00 -1.86
CA THR A 858 3.41 -9.94 -1.32
C THR A 858 2.92 -11.32 -0.89
N ILE A 859 2.49 -11.46 0.36
CA ILE A 859 1.67 -12.60 0.81
C ILE A 859 0.28 -12.44 0.19
N VAL A 860 -0.11 -13.34 -0.71
CA VAL A 860 -1.43 -13.30 -1.34
C VAL A 860 -2.47 -13.86 -0.37
N GLN A 861 -3.29 -12.98 0.21
CA GLN A 861 -4.50 -13.40 0.93
C GLN A 861 -5.53 -13.94 -0.07
N GLY A 862 -5.96 -15.19 0.11
CA GLY A 862 -6.99 -15.83 -0.73
C GLY A 862 -6.53 -17.03 -1.56
N LEU A 863 -5.28 -17.49 -1.41
CA LEU A 863 -4.90 -18.84 -1.85
C LEU A 863 -5.54 -19.89 -0.92
N PRO A 864 -5.90 -21.09 -1.39
CA PRO A 864 -6.31 -22.19 -0.50
C PRO A 864 -5.20 -22.46 0.52
N GLY A 865 -5.51 -22.42 1.82
CA GLY A 865 -4.52 -22.45 2.91
C GLY A 865 -3.84 -21.10 3.12
N GLU A 866 -4.26 -20.38 4.16
CA GLU A 866 -3.95 -18.95 4.42
C GLU A 866 -2.46 -18.57 4.48
N ASN A 867 -1.54 -19.55 4.61
CA ASN A 867 -0.10 -19.34 4.75
C ASN A 867 0.77 -20.03 3.67
N SER A 868 0.17 -20.64 2.63
CA SER A 868 0.93 -21.36 1.58
C SER A 868 1.61 -20.44 0.54
N GLY A 869 1.34 -19.13 0.61
CA GLY A 869 1.72 -18.14 -0.41
C GLY A 869 3.22 -18.05 -0.72
N GLY A 870 4.10 -18.43 0.21
CA GLY A 870 5.55 -18.42 -0.01
C GLY A 870 6.03 -19.44 -1.05
N SER A 871 5.56 -20.70 -0.95
CA SER A 871 6.02 -21.81 -1.81
C SER A 871 5.47 -21.72 -3.24
N VAL A 872 4.20 -21.32 -3.38
CA VAL A 872 3.53 -21.12 -4.68
C VAL A 872 4.18 -19.96 -5.45
N THR A 873 4.46 -18.86 -4.76
CA THR A 873 5.12 -17.69 -5.35
C THR A 873 6.54 -18.04 -5.82
N ALA A 874 7.35 -18.67 -4.97
CA ALA A 874 8.70 -19.11 -5.34
C ALA A 874 8.71 -20.01 -6.60
N THR A 875 7.78 -20.96 -6.66
CA THR A 875 7.67 -21.89 -7.80
C THR A 875 7.24 -21.16 -9.08
N ALA A 876 6.29 -20.23 -9.00
CA ALA A 876 5.82 -19.46 -10.15
C ALA A 876 6.92 -18.57 -10.78
N TYR A 877 7.81 -17.99 -9.97
CA TYR A 877 8.88 -17.13 -10.48
C TYR A 877 9.97 -17.89 -11.24
N ASN A 878 10.17 -19.16 -10.90
CA ASN A 878 11.15 -20.03 -11.57
C ASN A 878 10.62 -20.65 -12.87
N LEU A 879 9.34 -20.42 -13.22
CA LEU A 879 8.74 -20.95 -14.44
C LEU A 879 8.74 -19.91 -15.57
N PRO A 880 9.09 -20.30 -16.81
CA PRO A 880 8.89 -19.46 -17.98
C PRO A 880 7.40 -19.30 -18.30
N LEU A 881 7.05 -18.35 -19.18
CA LEU A 881 5.69 -18.24 -19.73
C LEU A 881 5.28 -19.58 -20.35
N GLY A 882 4.15 -20.12 -19.93
CA GLY A 882 3.65 -21.45 -20.31
C GLY A 882 4.29 -22.62 -19.56
N GLY A 883 5.27 -22.38 -18.69
CA GLY A 883 5.92 -23.41 -17.88
C GLY A 883 5.00 -23.98 -16.80
N LEU A 884 5.12 -25.28 -16.55
CA LEU A 884 4.37 -26.01 -15.54
C LEU A 884 5.22 -26.29 -14.31
N SER A 885 4.64 -26.14 -13.13
CA SER A 885 5.29 -26.52 -11.87
C SER A 885 5.38 -28.03 -11.71
N LYS A 886 6.22 -28.47 -10.77
CA LYS A 886 6.01 -29.76 -10.10
C LYS A 886 4.72 -29.72 -9.28
N VAL A 887 4.25 -30.86 -8.81
CA VAL A 887 3.17 -30.92 -7.83
C VAL A 887 3.64 -30.23 -6.55
N VAL A 888 2.96 -29.15 -6.15
CA VAL A 888 3.30 -28.37 -4.95
C VAL A 888 2.26 -28.67 -3.85
N PRO A 889 2.68 -29.08 -2.64
CA PRO A 889 1.75 -29.28 -1.54
C PRO A 889 1.23 -27.94 -1.02
N VAL A 890 -0.06 -27.91 -0.68
CA VAL A 890 -0.72 -26.79 -0.01
C VAL A 890 -0.90 -27.17 1.45
N LEU A 891 -0.29 -26.37 2.32
CA LEU A 891 -0.27 -26.61 3.76
C LEU A 891 -1.26 -25.70 4.49
N GLU A 892 -1.96 -26.27 5.47
CA GLU A 892 -2.74 -25.55 6.47
C GLU A 892 -1.89 -25.49 7.75
N THR A 893 -1.50 -24.27 8.16
CA THR A 893 -0.70 -24.05 9.36
C THR A 893 -1.54 -24.27 10.61
N ALA A 894 -1.00 -25.03 11.56
CA ALA A 894 -1.57 -25.16 12.89
C ALA A 894 -1.49 -23.83 13.66
N ARG A 895 -2.31 -23.65 14.70
CA ARG A 895 -2.32 -22.40 15.49
C ARG A 895 -1.00 -22.27 16.25
N GLU A 896 -0.55 -21.04 16.50
CA GLU A 896 0.66 -20.78 17.30
C GLU A 896 0.56 -21.48 18.66
N GLY A 897 1.42 -22.48 18.90
CA GLY A 897 1.38 -23.32 20.10
C GLY A 897 1.11 -24.81 19.83
N ASP A 898 0.67 -25.17 18.62
CA ASP A 898 0.53 -26.57 18.21
C ASP A 898 1.90 -27.17 17.83
N ALA A 899 2.40 -28.12 18.62
CA ALA A 899 3.63 -28.85 18.33
C ALA A 899 3.46 -29.91 17.23
N LEU A 900 2.58 -29.70 16.25
CA LEU A 900 2.10 -30.74 15.35
C LEU A 900 2.04 -30.27 13.90
N ALA A 901 2.75 -31.03 13.05
CA ALA A 901 3.03 -30.83 11.64
C ALA A 901 1.91 -30.22 10.79
N ASP A 902 2.32 -29.37 9.85
CA ASP A 902 1.48 -28.79 8.79
C ASP A 902 0.57 -29.84 8.12
N ARG A 903 -0.72 -29.52 7.98
CA ARG A 903 -1.69 -30.41 7.34
C ARG A 903 -1.67 -30.20 5.84
N ILE A 904 -1.63 -31.28 5.06
CA ILE A 904 -1.76 -31.18 3.60
C ILE A 904 -3.23 -30.99 3.24
N HIS A 905 -3.60 -29.75 2.95
CA HIS A 905 -4.95 -29.38 2.54
C HIS A 905 -5.26 -29.83 1.09
N GLY A 906 -4.24 -29.89 0.25
CA GLY A 906 -4.35 -30.35 -1.13
C GLY A 906 -3.05 -30.14 -1.89
N TYR A 907 -3.14 -30.24 -3.21
CA TYR A 907 -1.99 -30.06 -4.10
C TYR A 907 -2.34 -29.13 -5.25
N VAL A 908 -1.33 -28.42 -5.76
CA VAL A 908 -1.48 -27.57 -6.94
C VAL A 908 -0.50 -27.94 -8.04
N VAL A 909 -0.97 -27.79 -9.27
CA VAL A 909 -0.13 -27.70 -10.47
C VAL A 909 -0.36 -26.31 -11.05
N LEU A 910 0.72 -25.54 -11.19
CA LEU A 910 0.71 -24.14 -11.58
C LEU A 910 1.17 -24.02 -13.04
N GLN A 911 0.54 -23.14 -13.81
CA GLN A 911 1.05 -22.68 -15.09
C GLN A 911 1.13 -21.15 -15.12
N VAL A 912 2.26 -20.62 -15.56
CA VAL A 912 2.39 -19.18 -15.81
C VAL A 912 1.70 -18.86 -17.14
N VAL A 913 0.62 -18.08 -17.12
CA VAL A 913 -0.19 -17.76 -18.31
C VAL A 913 0.07 -16.36 -18.86
N ASP A 914 0.54 -15.43 -18.02
CA ASP A 914 0.99 -14.11 -18.46
C ASP A 914 2.19 -13.62 -17.64
N ILE A 915 3.08 -12.93 -18.32
CA ILE A 915 4.21 -12.20 -17.77
C ILE A 915 3.98 -10.76 -18.21
N LYS A 916 3.49 -9.90 -17.32
CA LYS A 916 3.34 -8.49 -17.65
C LYS A 916 4.68 -7.78 -17.44
N PRO A 917 5.38 -7.34 -18.50
CA PRO A 917 6.42 -6.33 -18.33
C PRO A 917 5.77 -5.04 -17.85
N ALA A 918 6.46 -4.34 -16.94
CA ALA A 918 5.95 -3.09 -16.37
C ALA A 918 5.51 -2.12 -17.47
N GLY A 919 4.23 -1.70 -17.43
CA GLY A 919 3.77 -0.56 -18.21
C GLY A 919 4.66 0.65 -17.90
N GLY A 920 5.11 1.34 -18.94
CA GLY A 920 6.00 2.50 -18.86
C GLY A 920 5.37 3.70 -18.16
N GLY A 921 5.24 3.64 -16.84
CA GLY A 921 5.16 4.83 -16.00
C GLY A 921 6.58 5.32 -15.77
N ALA A 922 6.87 6.57 -16.14
CA ALA A 922 8.16 7.20 -15.86
C ALA A 922 8.41 7.18 -14.36
N ALA A 923 9.21 6.21 -13.89
CA ALA A 923 9.79 6.27 -12.56
C ALA A 923 10.69 7.50 -12.55
N THR A 924 10.46 8.41 -11.60
CA THR A 924 11.42 9.49 -11.37
C THR A 924 12.79 8.86 -11.07
N ARG A 925 13.88 9.53 -11.51
CA ARG A 925 15.26 9.07 -11.24
C ARG A 925 15.44 8.62 -9.78
N GLY A 926 14.82 9.32 -8.81
CA GLY A 926 14.87 8.97 -7.39
C GLY A 926 14.10 7.71 -6.94
N GLN A 927 13.12 7.22 -7.71
CA GLN A 927 12.47 5.93 -7.48
C GLN A 927 13.25 4.78 -8.15
N ALA A 928 13.79 5.02 -9.34
CA ALA A 928 14.71 4.07 -9.98
C ALA A 928 15.97 3.89 -9.12
N PHE A 929 16.57 4.97 -8.62
CA PHE A 929 17.72 4.91 -7.73
C PHE A 929 17.42 4.20 -6.40
N ARG A 930 16.22 4.32 -5.83
CA ARG A 930 15.84 3.58 -4.61
C ARG A 930 15.59 2.10 -4.87
N ALA A 931 14.90 1.76 -5.95
CA ALA A 931 14.69 0.39 -6.41
C ALA A 931 16.03 -0.30 -6.75
N ILE A 932 16.91 0.40 -7.47
CA ILE A 932 18.27 -0.04 -7.79
C ILE A 932 19.13 -0.08 -6.55
N ALA A 933 19.03 0.84 -5.59
CA ALA A 933 19.79 0.79 -4.34
C ALA A 933 19.34 -0.37 -3.44
N GLN A 934 18.04 -0.66 -3.36
CA GLN A 934 17.51 -1.82 -2.63
C GLN A 934 17.88 -3.14 -3.34
N THR A 935 17.82 -3.15 -4.68
CA THR A 935 18.17 -4.33 -5.50
C THR A 935 19.68 -4.51 -5.59
N LEU A 936 20.48 -3.45 -5.57
CA LEU A 936 21.93 -3.49 -5.40
C LEU A 936 22.24 -3.90 -3.97
N GLN A 937 21.56 -3.41 -2.95
CA GLN A 937 21.77 -3.89 -1.58
C GLN A 937 21.48 -5.40 -1.43
N ALA A 938 20.55 -5.93 -2.23
CA ALA A 938 20.24 -7.38 -2.32
C ALA A 938 21.10 -8.17 -3.34
N ASN A 939 21.60 -7.57 -4.42
CA ASN A 939 22.40 -8.24 -5.48
C ASN A 939 23.91 -7.97 -5.36
N ILE A 940 24.34 -6.92 -4.65
CA ILE A 940 25.72 -6.73 -4.17
C ILE A 940 26.09 -7.93 -3.31
N GLN A 941 25.13 -8.54 -2.61
CA GLN A 941 25.31 -9.82 -1.92
C GLN A 941 25.64 -10.99 -2.88
N ASN A 942 25.45 -10.89 -4.20
CA ASN A 942 25.62 -12.01 -5.14
C ASN A 942 26.53 -11.77 -6.36
N ASP A 943 26.86 -10.55 -6.78
CA ASP A 943 27.68 -10.36 -7.99
C ASP A 943 28.57 -9.10 -7.95
N TRP A 944 29.85 -9.27 -7.61
CA TRP A 944 30.89 -8.22 -7.61
C TRP A 944 31.94 -8.42 -8.71
N SER A 945 31.55 -9.01 -9.85
CA SER A 945 32.49 -9.32 -10.93
C SER A 945 32.63 -8.23 -12.02
N LEU A 946 31.82 -7.16 -12.02
CA LEU A 946 31.60 -6.35 -13.24
C LEU A 946 32.23 -4.95 -13.31
N ARG A 947 33.20 -4.59 -12.45
CA ARG A 947 34.03 -3.40 -12.72
C ARG A 947 35.50 -3.69 -12.54
N GLY A 948 36.19 -3.89 -13.66
CA GLY A 948 37.62 -4.15 -13.77
C GLY A 948 38.50 -3.07 -13.13
N ARG A 949 38.69 -3.16 -11.81
CA ARG A 949 39.88 -2.66 -11.12
C ARG A 949 40.60 -3.85 -10.48
N LYS A 950 41.90 -3.90 -10.74
CA LYS A 950 42.90 -4.90 -10.33
C LYS A 950 42.54 -5.75 -9.09
N MET A 951 42.44 -7.05 -9.33
CA MET A 951 42.56 -8.22 -8.44
C MET A 951 42.54 -7.93 -6.92
N ALA A 952 41.43 -8.26 -6.27
CA ALA A 952 41.46 -8.58 -4.84
C ALA A 952 42.07 -9.98 -4.68
N ASN A 953 43.14 -10.11 -3.87
CA ASN A 953 43.67 -11.42 -3.51
C ASN A 953 42.85 -11.98 -2.36
N ILE A 954 42.14 -13.08 -2.61
CA ILE A 954 41.33 -13.79 -1.64
C ILE A 954 41.94 -15.17 -1.42
N ASP A 955 42.45 -15.42 -0.21
CA ASP A 955 42.94 -16.73 0.21
C ASP A 955 41.95 -17.32 1.23
N ALA A 956 41.20 -18.35 0.83
CA ALA A 956 40.34 -19.14 1.70
C ALA A 956 41.11 -20.36 2.24
N ASN A 957 40.85 -20.77 3.49
CA ASN A 957 41.50 -21.94 4.08
C ASN A 957 40.85 -23.25 3.54
N PRO A 958 41.57 -24.09 2.76
CA PRO A 958 40.96 -25.23 2.05
C PRO A 958 40.46 -26.38 2.94
N GLU A 959 40.91 -26.48 4.19
CA GLU A 959 40.53 -27.58 5.09
C GLU A 959 39.06 -27.55 5.54
N PHE A 960 38.32 -26.47 5.25
CA PHE A 960 36.98 -26.22 5.79
C PHE A 960 35.88 -25.98 4.74
N VAL A 961 36.14 -26.27 3.46
CA VAL A 961 35.06 -26.50 2.50
C VAL A 961 34.48 -27.89 2.80
N PRO A 962 33.18 -28.02 3.14
CA PRO A 962 32.57 -29.32 3.46
C PRO A 962 32.89 -30.33 2.33
N LYS A 963 33.28 -31.56 2.68
CA LYS A 963 33.71 -32.59 1.70
C LYS A 963 32.65 -32.85 0.62
N ASP A 964 31.39 -32.68 1.00
CA ASP A 964 30.18 -32.69 0.19
C ASP A 964 30.18 -31.63 -0.93
N VAL A 965 30.72 -30.44 -0.68
CA VAL A 965 30.85 -29.36 -1.68
C VAL A 965 31.99 -29.64 -2.67
N ILE A 966 33.10 -30.24 -2.21
CA ILE A 966 34.20 -30.66 -3.10
C ILE A 966 33.77 -31.87 -3.97
N GLU A 967 33.00 -32.81 -3.41
CA GLU A 967 32.47 -33.96 -4.15
C GLU A 967 31.41 -33.58 -5.20
N GLU A 968 30.61 -32.52 -4.96
CA GLU A 968 29.68 -31.96 -5.96
C GLU A 968 30.44 -31.26 -7.10
N LEU A 969 31.43 -30.42 -6.79
CA LEU A 969 32.25 -29.70 -7.80
C LEU A 969 33.08 -30.64 -8.68
N THR A 970 33.42 -31.84 -8.20
CA THR A 970 34.19 -32.82 -8.98
C THR A 970 33.31 -33.68 -9.89
N LYS A 971 31.99 -33.77 -9.63
CA LYS A 971 31.04 -34.56 -10.44
C LYS A 971 30.59 -33.87 -11.72
N GLU A 972 30.67 -32.55 -11.82
CA GLU A 972 30.24 -31.81 -13.02
C GLU A 972 31.35 -31.49 -14.03
N LYS A 973 32.57 -32.01 -13.86
CA LYS A 973 33.68 -31.74 -14.79
C LYS A 973 33.66 -32.55 -16.10
N ASN A 974 32.54 -33.18 -16.44
CA ASN A 974 32.35 -33.91 -17.70
C ASN A 974 30.97 -33.67 -18.31
N LYS A 975 30.76 -32.48 -18.91
CA LYS A 975 30.07 -32.29 -20.20
C LYS A 975 30.01 -30.79 -20.58
N THR A 976 30.89 -30.43 -21.53
CA THR A 976 30.93 -29.20 -22.37
C THR A 976 30.98 -27.86 -21.67
#